data_AF-A0A9W8ZP95-F1
#
_entry.id   AF-A0A9W8ZP95-F1
#
_cell.length_a   1.000
_cell.length_b   1.000
_cell.length_c   1.000
_cell.angle_alpha   90.00
_cell.angle_beta   90.00
_cell.angle_gamma   90.00
#
_symmetry.space_group_name_H-M   'P 1'
#
loop_
_entity.id
_entity.type
_entity.pdbx_description
1 polymer ?
#
loop_
_entity_poly.entity_id
_entity_poly.type
_entity_poly.pdbx_seq_one_letter_code
_entity_poly.pdbx_strand_id
1 'polypeptide(L)'
;MIMLRMRRYRVFLVFAVITIFAIYKFGTSGASWREAASNAAGKLEDAAEDTIQYIKKPNVVAQETRKFEVDVPAATRKTPLQTPPPPPAAPINPPAGRKSSAAPASSPAVTPKLPQQQLPTVPTLKPGRPGNPANAILPESSIEPVYWSKLPENFPVASESMIQLPSGKPKPIKKIQFDFKSETPEAKAARIAKLDTIRNIAKKSWKGYRELAWEHDELKPVSGEFKDPFAGWRATLVDALDTLWIMGMKEEFTDAVRAVATLDFTTTSRADIPLFETTIRYLGGLLAAYDISGKQYKVLLDKAVELAEVLYSAFDTPNRMPETYYYWRSQFASNPHRAGTRVVLAEIGSLSMEFTRLAQLTGDQKYYDAIARITDLLEEFQANTRLPGMWPTYLDASGCNYTAIDVPPPAPAPLNIPPEDIMTPDHPRLVPTPTPTDAGDRKMIPLDLPDPIVLTPNGMNPTWVPPKTGLDDPMLAALGNPAKMSALPVLERRHLNVEKRTPPKKATDLEADLLALQKGNVLDAASSTVTPARTGPTCRPQGFASSSSYGREEYTLGGMSDSTYEYLPKQWLLLGGQEDKYRAMFEWSMDVVKKHLIFRPMVPRENDILHSGKFNVASLKGEPLDGDLEPENAHLTCFAGGMFGMGAKLFDRPEDLEIAKKLTEGCIYAYDMTATGIMPEGYDAVPCESRNECPWNETLYHELIDPRSEWRIQNYQEQLQQYQLNIVSASSWYESAMADFTAAPEPALNPQVVAAQATPTPSYVFADTLDKRQVIDLLDDATHVNTEDIPGVPAKAPNPSPPAAVRPLAVPHTPHQDHESVMGGEPEEGEGPPTKVQPDLDIPEIGGSPIPSRIAPAFPYVYSPMPVLSHKEYVKNRIEEERLPEGVVRIAARNYILRPEAIESVWYMYRITGDAHWREAGWRMFEAVNRATTAEFGNSAIDDVTKQVPELNDSMESFWLAETLKYFYLLFAEEDVVSLDEWVLNTEAHPFRRPT
;
A
#
# COMPACT_ATOMS: atom_id res chain seq x y z
N MET A 1 -31.17 57.23 -19.12
CA MET A 1 -30.16 57.66 -18.12
C MET A 1 -28.93 56.74 -18.18
N ILE A 2 -28.11 56.81 -19.25
CA ILE A 2 -27.13 55.74 -19.57
C ILE A 2 -25.66 56.24 -19.67
N MET A 3 -25.41 57.56 -19.71
CA MET A 3 -24.06 58.11 -19.95
C MET A 3 -23.18 58.33 -18.71
N LEU A 4 -23.59 57.88 -17.51
CA LEU A 4 -22.89 58.17 -16.24
C LEU A 4 -22.26 56.95 -15.52
N ARG A 5 -22.14 55.79 -16.19
CA ARG A 5 -21.39 54.62 -15.66
C ARG A 5 -20.10 54.27 -16.41
N MET A 6 -19.80 54.89 -17.56
CA MET A 6 -18.60 54.59 -18.37
C MET A 6 -17.30 55.35 -17.99
N ARG A 7 -17.22 55.96 -16.79
CA ARG A 7 -15.97 56.60 -16.30
C ARG A 7 -15.14 55.76 -15.32
N ARG A 8 -15.70 54.77 -14.62
CA ARG A 8 -14.95 53.95 -13.65
C ARG A 8 -14.16 52.80 -14.28
N TYR A 9 -14.67 52.19 -15.36
CA TYR A 9 -14.03 51.03 -16.00
C TYR A 9 -12.78 51.36 -16.86
N ARG A 10 -12.56 52.63 -17.24
CA ARG A 10 -11.38 53.01 -18.04
C ARG A 10 -10.06 52.78 -17.31
N VAL A 11 -10.02 52.95 -15.99
CA VAL A 11 -8.81 52.70 -15.18
C VAL A 11 -8.47 51.22 -15.17
N PHE A 12 -9.46 50.35 -14.90
CA PHE A 12 -9.28 48.90 -14.93
C PHE A 12 -8.85 48.38 -16.32
N LEU A 13 -9.40 48.93 -17.40
CA LEU A 13 -9.03 48.53 -18.76
C LEU A 13 -7.58 48.95 -19.09
N VAL A 14 -7.14 50.13 -18.64
CA VAL A 14 -5.73 50.55 -18.74
C VAL A 14 -4.80 49.65 -17.91
N PHE A 15 -5.17 49.32 -16.67
CA PHE A 15 -4.39 48.39 -15.84
C PHE A 15 -4.31 46.98 -16.44
N ALA A 16 -5.41 46.46 -17.00
CA ALA A 16 -5.42 45.17 -17.69
C ALA A 16 -4.49 45.17 -18.92
N VAL A 17 -4.54 46.23 -19.74
CA VAL A 17 -3.63 46.37 -20.89
C VAL A 17 -2.16 46.48 -20.44
N ILE A 18 -1.85 47.26 -19.39
CA ILE A 18 -0.50 47.34 -18.83
C ILE A 18 -0.02 45.98 -18.30
N THR A 19 -0.90 45.23 -17.62
CA THR A 19 -0.58 43.90 -17.08
C THR A 19 -0.32 42.89 -18.20
N ILE A 20 -1.14 42.88 -19.25
CA ILE A 20 -0.91 42.05 -20.44
C ILE A 20 0.40 42.44 -21.13
N PHE A 21 0.69 43.74 -21.27
CA PHE A 21 1.94 44.20 -21.87
C PHE A 21 3.17 43.83 -21.02
N ALA A 22 3.06 43.87 -19.69
CA ALA A 22 4.10 43.43 -18.77
C ALA A 22 4.34 41.91 -18.85
N ILE A 23 3.28 41.10 -18.83
CA ILE A 23 3.36 39.65 -19.03
C ILE A 23 4.01 39.32 -20.38
N TYR A 24 3.68 40.06 -21.44
CA TYR A 24 4.32 39.89 -22.75
C TYR A 24 5.80 40.33 -22.76
N LYS A 25 6.14 41.45 -22.12
CA LYS A 25 7.53 41.99 -22.05
C LYS A 25 8.47 41.17 -21.17
N PHE A 26 7.98 40.60 -20.08
CA PHE A 26 8.80 39.86 -19.09
C PHE A 26 8.65 38.34 -19.23
N GLY A 27 7.49 37.82 -19.62
CA GLY A 27 7.31 36.39 -19.89
C GLY A 27 8.17 35.89 -21.06
N THR A 28 8.42 36.74 -22.06
CA THR A 28 9.37 36.45 -23.14
C THR A 28 10.85 36.46 -22.70
N SER A 29 11.16 37.04 -21.53
CA SER A 29 12.54 37.05 -20.99
C SER A 29 12.91 35.72 -20.33
N GLY A 30 11.95 34.91 -19.89
CA GLY A 30 12.23 33.62 -19.24
C GLY A 30 12.93 32.60 -20.16
N ALA A 31 12.73 32.72 -21.47
CA ALA A 31 13.42 31.90 -22.48
C ALA A 31 14.91 32.25 -22.55
N SER A 32 15.26 33.52 -22.71
CA SER A 32 16.66 33.95 -22.87
C SER A 32 17.52 33.71 -21.62
N TRP A 33 16.95 33.75 -20.42
CA TRP A 33 17.67 33.36 -19.20
C TRP A 33 17.94 31.84 -19.12
N ARG A 34 17.01 30.99 -19.57
CA ARG A 34 17.24 29.53 -19.66
C ARG A 34 18.23 29.16 -20.76
N GLU A 35 18.18 29.86 -21.89
CA GLU A 35 19.08 29.67 -23.02
C GLU A 35 20.50 30.16 -22.69
N ALA A 36 20.65 31.28 -21.97
CA ALA A 36 21.93 31.72 -21.41
C ALA A 36 22.48 30.74 -20.36
N ALA A 37 21.64 30.21 -19.48
CA ALA A 37 22.05 29.20 -18.49
C ALA A 37 22.52 27.89 -19.14
N SER A 38 21.81 27.40 -20.16
CA SER A 38 22.20 26.18 -20.88
C SER A 38 23.51 26.36 -21.66
N ASN A 39 23.72 27.53 -22.29
CA ASN A 39 24.99 27.86 -22.96
C ASN A 39 26.16 28.10 -21.99
N ALA A 40 25.89 28.35 -20.71
CA ALA A 40 26.91 28.40 -19.65
C ALA A 40 27.21 27.00 -19.08
N ALA A 41 26.19 26.15 -18.92
CA ALA A 41 26.34 24.77 -18.45
C ALA A 41 27.12 23.89 -19.44
N GLY A 42 26.76 23.91 -20.73
CA GLY A 42 27.47 23.12 -21.75
C GLY A 42 28.97 23.47 -21.86
N LYS A 43 29.34 24.73 -21.58
CA LYS A 43 30.74 25.18 -21.52
C LYS A 43 31.50 24.79 -20.25
N LEU A 44 30.81 24.21 -19.27
CA LEU A 44 31.42 23.57 -18.10
C LEU A 44 31.47 22.04 -18.28
N GLU A 45 30.52 21.44 -19.01
CA GLU A 45 30.57 20.03 -19.41
C GLU A 45 31.71 19.77 -20.43
N ASP A 46 31.84 20.61 -21.47
CA ASP A 46 32.98 20.60 -22.44
C ASP A 46 34.37 20.67 -21.77
N ALA A 47 34.44 21.15 -20.51
CA ALA A 47 35.67 21.28 -19.73
C ALA A 47 35.85 20.17 -18.66
N ALA A 48 34.87 19.28 -18.49
CA ALA A 48 34.87 18.21 -17.49
C ALA A 48 35.02 16.80 -18.10
N GLU A 49 34.62 16.59 -19.36
CA GLU A 49 34.69 15.27 -20.01
C GLU A 49 36.14 14.75 -20.21
N ASP A 50 37.14 15.63 -20.29
CA ASP A 50 38.53 15.27 -20.63
C ASP A 50 39.35 14.71 -19.43
N THR A 51 38.73 14.33 -18.31
CA THR A 51 39.48 13.78 -17.14
C THR A 51 38.77 12.75 -16.25
N ILE A 52 37.67 12.10 -16.66
CA ILE A 52 37.11 10.94 -15.92
C ILE A 52 36.99 9.70 -16.81
N GLN A 53 38.03 8.87 -16.82
CA GLN A 53 37.95 7.49 -17.29
C GLN A 53 37.34 6.58 -16.21
N TYR A 54 36.57 5.59 -16.65
CA TYR A 54 35.95 4.55 -15.82
C TYR A 54 36.96 3.84 -14.90
N ILE A 55 36.81 4.01 -13.58
CA ILE A 55 37.44 3.11 -12.59
C ILE A 55 36.39 2.14 -12.06
N LYS A 56 36.37 0.94 -12.65
CA LYS A 56 35.63 -0.22 -12.15
C LYS A 56 36.27 -0.67 -10.82
N LYS A 57 35.56 -0.55 -9.69
CA LYS A 57 36.08 -1.01 -8.38
C LYS A 57 36.47 -2.50 -8.46
N PRO A 58 37.69 -2.90 -8.03
CA PRO A 58 38.13 -4.28 -8.08
C PRO A 58 37.64 -5.09 -6.87
N ASN A 59 37.55 -6.42 -7.03
CA ASN A 59 37.29 -7.34 -5.93
C ASN A 59 38.37 -7.20 -4.84
N VAL A 60 37.97 -6.98 -3.59
CA VAL A 60 38.90 -6.92 -2.46
C VAL A 60 39.25 -8.35 -2.03
N VAL A 61 40.45 -8.80 -2.41
CA VAL A 61 41.04 -10.04 -1.87
C VAL A 61 41.46 -9.78 -0.43
N ALA A 62 40.93 -10.57 0.51
CA ALA A 62 41.34 -10.50 1.91
C ALA A 62 42.83 -10.82 2.06
N GLN A 63 43.59 -9.90 2.67
CA GLN A 63 44.98 -10.14 3.09
C GLN A 63 45.06 -10.23 4.62
N GLU A 64 45.83 -11.19 5.11
CA GLU A 64 46.01 -11.43 6.54
C GLU A 64 46.67 -10.23 7.24
N THR A 65 45.99 -9.63 8.20
CA THR A 65 46.58 -8.63 9.09
C THR A 65 47.16 -9.29 10.33
N ARG A 66 48.43 -8.98 10.62
CA ARG A 66 49.15 -9.56 11.78
C ARG A 66 48.59 -9.04 13.09
N LYS A 67 48.54 -9.91 14.10
CA LYS A 67 48.35 -9.52 15.50
C LYS A 67 49.34 -8.42 15.92
N PHE A 68 48.85 -7.47 16.71
CA PHE A 68 49.67 -6.56 17.49
C PHE A 68 49.37 -6.80 18.97
N GLU A 69 50.35 -7.27 19.73
CA GLU A 69 50.21 -7.52 21.17
C GLU A 69 50.88 -6.38 21.96
N VAL A 70 50.16 -5.84 22.95
CA VAL A 70 50.70 -5.01 24.04
C VAL A 70 50.05 -5.52 25.33
N ASP A 71 50.84 -5.61 26.40
CA ASP A 71 50.59 -6.50 27.54
C ASP A 71 50.58 -5.73 28.88
N VAL A 72 50.19 -6.43 29.96
CA VAL A 72 50.31 -6.09 31.39
C VAL A 72 49.27 -5.08 31.94
N PRO A 73 48.72 -5.24 33.17
CA PRO A 73 48.80 -6.37 34.12
C PRO A 73 47.45 -7.06 34.40
N ALA A 74 47.49 -8.35 34.77
CA ALA A 74 46.32 -9.09 35.27
C ALA A 74 46.07 -8.88 36.77
N ALA A 75 44.80 -8.77 37.17
CA ALA A 75 44.35 -8.86 38.56
C ALA A 75 43.34 -10.01 38.74
N THR A 76 43.64 -10.97 39.60
CA THR A 76 42.86 -12.22 39.72
C THR A 76 41.70 -12.16 40.70
N ARG A 77 40.50 -12.53 40.25
CA ARG A 77 39.55 -13.34 41.05
C ARG A 77 38.53 -14.08 40.18
N LYS A 78 38.42 -15.40 40.39
CA LYS A 78 37.28 -16.21 39.93
C LYS A 78 36.28 -16.36 41.08
N THR A 79 35.02 -16.06 40.81
CA THR A 79 33.88 -16.34 41.70
C THR A 79 32.72 -16.82 40.80
N PRO A 80 31.99 -17.89 41.15
CA PRO A 80 31.10 -18.59 40.20
C PRO A 80 29.77 -17.87 39.94
N LEU A 81 29.05 -18.32 38.90
CA LEU A 81 27.68 -17.90 38.59
C LEU A 81 26.77 -18.08 39.81
N GLN A 82 25.97 -17.05 40.13
CA GLN A 82 24.81 -17.18 40.98
C GLN A 82 23.55 -17.29 40.11
N THR A 83 22.86 -18.42 40.21
CA THR A 83 21.50 -18.58 39.70
C THR A 83 20.52 -17.78 40.56
N PRO A 84 19.55 -17.05 39.97
CA PRO A 84 18.49 -16.41 40.75
C PRO A 84 17.61 -17.46 41.46
N PRO A 85 17.04 -17.15 42.64
CA PRO A 85 16.19 -18.08 43.39
C PRO A 85 14.80 -18.22 42.76
N PRO A 86 14.11 -19.36 42.98
CA PRO A 86 12.75 -19.58 42.47
C PRO A 86 11.70 -18.75 43.23
N PRO A 87 10.54 -18.45 42.61
CA PRO A 87 9.43 -17.76 43.27
C PRO A 87 8.79 -18.64 44.38
N PRO A 88 8.21 -18.04 45.43
CA PRO A 88 7.66 -18.76 46.57
C PRO A 88 6.34 -19.49 46.22
N ALA A 89 6.21 -20.74 46.67
CA ALA A 89 5.01 -21.54 46.48
C ALA A 89 3.85 -21.09 47.38
N ALA A 90 2.63 -21.07 46.83
CA ALA A 90 1.41 -20.86 47.60
C ALA A 90 0.99 -22.13 48.40
N PRO A 91 0.27 -22.01 49.53
CA PRO A 91 0.02 -23.15 50.41
C PRO A 91 -1.06 -24.12 49.89
N ILE A 92 -0.89 -25.42 50.18
CA ILE A 92 -1.88 -26.49 49.88
C ILE A 92 -2.17 -27.27 51.17
N ASN A 93 -3.47 -27.57 51.41
CA ASN A 93 -4.10 -28.71 52.12
C ASN A 93 -5.30 -28.28 53.00
N PRO A 94 -6.26 -29.17 53.37
CA PRO A 94 -6.58 -30.51 52.83
C PRO A 94 -8.07 -30.68 52.40
N PRO A 95 -8.48 -31.83 51.80
CA PRO A 95 -9.79 -31.98 51.14
C PRO A 95 -10.84 -32.92 51.82
N ALA A 96 -12.13 -32.65 51.59
CA ALA A 96 -13.27 -33.59 51.69
C ALA A 96 -14.53 -33.00 50.96
N GLY A 97 -15.46 -33.76 50.36
CA GLY A 97 -15.43 -35.18 50.02
C GLY A 97 -16.78 -35.79 49.54
N ARG A 98 -16.85 -36.21 48.26
CA ARG A 98 -17.68 -37.31 47.66
C ARG A 98 -19.24 -37.29 47.73
N LYS A 99 -19.86 -37.73 46.60
CA LYS A 99 -21.27 -38.20 46.39
C LYS A 99 -22.39 -37.13 46.32
N SER A 100 -23.54 -37.33 45.65
CA SER A 100 -23.93 -38.23 44.52
C SER A 100 -25.34 -37.89 43.97
N SER A 101 -25.59 -38.20 42.70
CA SER A 101 -26.88 -38.62 42.07
C SER A 101 -28.12 -37.69 41.94
N ALA A 102 -28.74 -37.80 40.76
CA ALA A 102 -30.17 -37.82 40.45
C ALA A 102 -30.98 -36.50 40.26
N ALA A 103 -31.69 -36.48 39.12
CA ALA A 103 -32.95 -35.78 38.84
C ALA A 103 -34.13 -36.80 38.99
N PRO A 104 -35.44 -36.51 38.73
CA PRO A 104 -36.04 -35.29 38.16
C PRO A 104 -37.39 -34.82 38.81
N ALA A 105 -38.05 -33.81 38.19
CA ALA A 105 -39.51 -33.69 37.92
C ALA A 105 -40.29 -32.43 38.38
N SER A 106 -40.97 -31.80 37.39
CA SER A 106 -42.31 -31.15 37.39
C SER A 106 -42.72 -30.00 38.35
N SER A 107 -42.91 -28.80 37.76
CA SER A 107 -44.16 -27.96 37.67
C SER A 107 -45.01 -27.59 38.92
N PRO A 108 -45.88 -26.53 38.90
CA PRO A 108 -46.27 -25.61 37.81
C PRO A 108 -46.12 -24.09 38.15
N ALA A 109 -46.73 -23.19 37.35
CA ALA A 109 -46.58 -21.73 37.43
C ALA A 109 -47.83 -20.95 37.92
N VAL A 110 -47.63 -19.73 38.46
CA VAL A 110 -48.67 -18.69 38.74
C VAL A 110 -48.07 -17.29 38.55
N THR A 111 -48.84 -16.32 38.04
CA THR A 111 -48.49 -14.88 37.92
C THR A 111 -49.44 -13.96 38.71
N PRO A 112 -48.97 -12.78 39.15
CA PRO A 112 -49.79 -11.55 39.10
C PRO A 112 -49.01 -10.28 38.64
N LYS A 113 -49.69 -9.12 38.59
CA LYS A 113 -49.28 -7.87 37.88
C LYS A 113 -48.91 -6.66 38.77
N LEU A 114 -48.38 -5.62 38.12
CA LEU A 114 -48.01 -4.27 38.62
C LEU A 114 -49.14 -3.44 39.30
N PRO A 115 -48.74 -2.39 40.05
CA PRO A 115 -49.38 -1.06 40.09
C PRO A 115 -48.54 0.06 39.41
N GLN A 116 -49.09 1.28 39.25
CA GLN A 116 -48.51 2.43 38.52
C GLN A 116 -48.42 3.73 39.36
N GLN A 117 -47.92 4.81 38.74
CA GLN A 117 -47.97 6.25 39.12
C GLN A 117 -46.79 6.75 39.99
N GLN A 118 -46.37 8.03 39.98
CA GLN A 118 -47.00 9.26 39.43
C GLN A 118 -45.95 10.33 39.00
N LEU A 119 -46.37 11.38 38.26
CA LEU A 119 -45.49 12.47 37.75
C LEU A 119 -45.82 13.85 38.39
N PRO A 120 -44.84 14.74 38.66
CA PRO A 120 -45.08 16.15 39.05
C PRO A 120 -44.78 17.20 37.94
N THR A 121 -45.15 18.47 38.19
CA THR A 121 -45.44 19.51 37.16
C THR A 121 -44.37 20.62 37.00
N VAL A 122 -44.39 21.32 35.84
CA VAL A 122 -43.53 22.45 35.43
C VAL A 122 -44.06 23.84 35.83
N PRO A 123 -43.19 24.84 36.09
CA PRO A 123 -43.57 26.26 36.07
C PRO A 123 -42.68 27.20 35.19
N THR A 124 -43.25 27.68 34.07
CA THR A 124 -43.12 29.03 33.42
C THR A 124 -41.78 29.74 33.10
N LEU A 125 -41.73 30.49 31.98
CA LEU A 125 -40.55 31.19 31.41
C LEU A 125 -40.58 32.75 31.49
N LYS A 126 -39.39 33.38 31.27
CA LYS A 126 -39.07 34.59 30.41
C LYS A 126 -38.28 35.74 31.12
N PRO A 127 -37.56 36.64 30.39
CA PRO A 127 -36.78 36.47 29.13
C PRO A 127 -35.46 37.30 28.98
N GLY A 128 -34.62 36.94 28.00
CA GLY A 128 -33.63 37.83 27.30
C GLY A 128 -32.14 37.56 27.60
N ARG A 129 -31.15 37.85 26.73
CA ARG A 129 -31.11 38.24 25.28
C ARG A 129 -29.67 37.85 24.72
N PRO A 130 -29.25 38.08 23.45
CA PRO A 130 -28.90 36.93 22.58
C PRO A 130 -27.45 36.86 22.04
N GLY A 131 -27.05 35.65 21.62
CA GLY A 131 -25.83 35.30 20.87
C GLY A 131 -25.33 33.91 21.29
N ASN A 132 -24.83 33.00 20.45
CA ASN A 132 -24.66 32.96 18.99
C ASN A 132 -25.00 31.52 18.49
N PRO A 133 -25.47 31.28 17.24
CA PRO A 133 -26.06 29.99 16.87
C PRO A 133 -25.02 28.96 16.41
N ALA A 134 -24.71 27.97 17.26
CA ALA A 134 -23.84 26.84 16.92
C ALA A 134 -24.28 25.50 17.56
N ASN A 135 -25.55 25.38 17.96
CA ASN A 135 -26.20 24.12 18.34
C ASN A 135 -27.74 24.30 18.39
N ALA A 136 -28.32 24.67 17.24
CA ALA A 136 -29.76 24.54 17.05
C ALA A 136 -30.02 23.11 16.58
N ILE A 137 -30.67 22.30 17.42
CA ILE A 137 -31.15 20.97 17.02
C ILE A 137 -32.16 21.18 15.89
N LEU A 138 -31.74 20.89 14.66
CA LEU A 138 -32.67 20.69 13.57
C LEU A 138 -33.54 19.48 13.94
N PRO A 139 -34.87 19.53 13.72
CA PRO A 139 -35.66 18.31 13.84
C PRO A 139 -35.10 17.28 12.87
N GLU A 140 -34.98 16.03 13.29
CA GLU A 140 -34.65 14.93 12.40
C GLU A 140 -35.71 14.85 11.30
N SER A 141 -35.40 15.42 10.14
CA SER A 141 -36.02 15.01 8.89
C SER A 141 -35.62 13.56 8.69
N SER A 142 -36.55 12.64 8.96
CA SER A 142 -36.38 11.22 8.67
C SER A 142 -36.19 11.06 7.17
N ILE A 143 -34.92 11.06 6.72
CA ILE A 143 -34.55 10.77 5.34
C ILE A 143 -34.99 9.32 5.12
N GLU A 144 -35.97 9.10 4.24
CA GLU A 144 -36.43 7.75 3.94
C GLU A 144 -35.24 6.94 3.41
N PRO A 145 -35.00 5.72 3.93
CA PRO A 145 -33.88 4.90 3.51
C PRO A 145 -33.96 4.64 2.01
N VAL A 146 -32.85 4.89 1.32
CA VAL A 146 -32.73 4.66 -0.12
C VAL A 146 -32.45 3.17 -0.33
N TYR A 147 -33.28 2.51 -1.13
CA TYR A 147 -33.10 1.11 -1.50
C TYR A 147 -32.58 1.01 -2.94
N TRP A 148 -31.59 0.16 -3.15
CA TRP A 148 -31.13 -0.31 -4.45
C TRP A 148 -32.28 -1.05 -5.13
N SER A 149 -32.35 -0.91 -6.45
CA SER A 149 -33.28 -1.66 -7.30
C SER A 149 -32.60 -1.96 -8.62
N LYS A 150 -32.85 -3.14 -9.17
CA LYS A 150 -32.20 -3.58 -10.40
C LYS A 150 -32.59 -2.69 -11.58
N LEU A 151 -31.64 -1.88 -12.04
CA LEU A 151 -31.78 -1.05 -13.23
C LEU A 151 -31.55 -1.88 -14.51
N PRO A 152 -32.00 -1.41 -15.68
CA PRO A 152 -31.56 -1.96 -16.96
C PRO A 152 -30.06 -1.70 -17.16
N GLU A 153 -29.30 -2.74 -17.53
CA GLU A 153 -27.87 -2.62 -17.84
C GLU A 153 -27.65 -1.73 -19.08
N ASN A 154 -26.65 -0.83 -19.02
CA ASN A 154 -26.19 0.01 -20.12
C ASN A 154 -25.36 -0.80 -21.13
N PHE A 155 -24.63 -1.81 -20.66
CA PHE A 155 -23.71 -2.65 -21.43
C PHE A 155 -24.03 -4.15 -21.27
N PRO A 156 -25.27 -4.60 -21.57
CA PRO A 156 -25.73 -5.96 -21.31
C PRO A 156 -24.91 -7.00 -22.08
N VAL A 157 -24.57 -8.10 -21.41
CA VAL A 157 -23.86 -9.24 -22.02
C VAL A 157 -24.82 -10.04 -22.90
N ALA A 158 -24.46 -10.22 -24.18
CA ALA A 158 -25.22 -11.03 -25.12
C ALA A 158 -25.12 -12.52 -24.76
N SER A 159 -26.22 -13.28 -24.88
CA SER A 159 -26.25 -14.68 -24.42
C SER A 159 -25.29 -15.60 -25.18
N GLU A 160 -24.98 -15.25 -26.43
CA GLU A 160 -23.99 -15.93 -27.28
C GLU A 160 -22.52 -15.59 -26.96
N SER A 161 -22.26 -14.54 -26.19
CA SER A 161 -20.90 -14.15 -25.75
C SER A 161 -20.64 -14.39 -24.26
N MET A 162 -21.61 -14.96 -23.55
CA MET A 162 -21.52 -15.29 -22.13
C MET A 162 -20.66 -16.54 -21.90
N ILE A 163 -19.53 -16.39 -21.20
CA ILE A 163 -18.61 -17.46 -20.83
C ILE A 163 -19.32 -18.38 -19.83
N GLN A 164 -19.36 -19.68 -20.15
CA GLN A 164 -20.06 -20.70 -19.37
C GLN A 164 -19.09 -21.38 -18.38
N LEU A 165 -19.61 -21.86 -17.25
CA LEU A 165 -18.85 -22.71 -16.33
C LEU A 165 -18.29 -23.96 -17.05
N PRO A 166 -17.08 -24.42 -16.69
CA PRO A 166 -16.50 -25.65 -17.22
C PRO A 166 -17.39 -26.88 -16.94
N SER A 167 -17.94 -27.46 -18.01
CA SER A 167 -18.98 -28.49 -17.98
C SER A 167 -18.46 -29.93 -18.09
N GLY A 168 -17.15 -30.11 -17.97
CA GLY A 168 -16.53 -31.43 -17.89
C GLY A 168 -16.66 -32.06 -16.50
N LYS A 169 -15.99 -33.20 -16.32
CA LYS A 169 -15.78 -33.78 -14.98
C LYS A 169 -14.50 -33.21 -14.37
N PRO A 170 -14.42 -33.05 -13.04
CA PRO A 170 -13.17 -32.71 -12.37
C PRO A 170 -12.01 -33.62 -12.80
N LYS A 171 -10.84 -33.03 -13.04
CA LYS A 171 -9.61 -33.80 -13.27
C LYS A 171 -9.19 -34.50 -11.96
N PRO A 172 -8.57 -35.69 -12.01
CA PRO A 172 -8.01 -36.31 -10.80
C PRO A 172 -6.88 -35.45 -10.21
N ILE A 173 -7.18 -34.76 -9.11
CA ILE A 173 -6.23 -33.90 -8.38
C ILE A 173 -5.45 -34.75 -7.37
N LYS A 174 -4.14 -34.50 -7.21
CA LYS A 174 -3.30 -35.19 -6.21
C LYS A 174 -3.76 -34.88 -4.78
N LYS A 175 -3.54 -35.81 -3.84
CA LYS A 175 -3.77 -35.56 -2.41
C LYS A 175 -2.87 -34.41 -1.94
N ILE A 176 -3.47 -33.37 -1.37
CA ILE A 176 -2.78 -32.21 -0.79
C ILE A 176 -2.53 -32.47 0.70
N GLN A 177 -3.54 -33.02 1.37
CA GLN A 177 -3.53 -33.30 2.79
C GLN A 177 -2.52 -34.43 3.11
N PHE A 178 -1.65 -34.20 4.09
CA PHE A 178 -0.76 -35.24 4.62
C PHE A 178 -1.55 -36.47 5.12
N ASP A 179 -0.89 -37.63 5.22
CA ASP A 179 -1.51 -38.87 5.68
C ASP A 179 -1.26 -39.08 7.18
N PHE A 180 -2.13 -38.48 7.99
CA PHE A 180 -2.00 -38.45 9.44
C PHE A 180 -2.23 -39.82 10.09
N LYS A 181 -1.40 -40.14 11.08
CA LYS A 181 -1.53 -41.34 11.91
C LYS A 181 -2.43 -41.04 13.11
N SER A 182 -3.08 -42.06 13.64
CA SER A 182 -3.83 -41.96 14.90
C SER A 182 -2.97 -41.45 16.05
N GLU A 183 -3.37 -40.35 16.66
CA GLU A 183 -2.78 -39.77 17.87
C GLU A 183 -2.90 -40.70 19.10
N THR A 184 -2.07 -40.48 20.12
CA THR A 184 -2.23 -41.16 21.42
C THR A 184 -3.31 -40.47 22.27
N PRO A 185 -3.90 -41.14 23.28
CA PRO A 185 -4.88 -40.53 24.18
C PRO A 185 -4.37 -39.26 24.89
N GLU A 186 -3.08 -39.22 25.22
CA GLU A 186 -2.42 -38.10 25.89
C GLU A 186 -2.24 -36.92 24.93
N ALA A 187 -1.80 -37.20 23.69
CA ALA A 187 -1.71 -36.19 22.63
C ALA A 187 -3.10 -35.62 22.31
N LYS A 188 -4.13 -36.46 22.21
CA LYS A 188 -5.52 -36.06 22.03
C LYS A 188 -6.01 -35.13 23.14
N ALA A 189 -5.75 -35.49 24.40
CA ALA A 189 -6.14 -34.67 25.55
C ALA A 189 -5.45 -33.30 25.55
N ALA A 190 -4.14 -33.24 25.23
CA ALA A 190 -3.41 -31.99 25.13
C ALA A 190 -3.90 -31.11 23.95
N ARG A 191 -4.18 -31.73 22.79
CA ARG A 191 -4.73 -31.06 21.61
C ARG A 191 -6.12 -30.47 21.87
N ILE A 192 -7.01 -31.24 22.51
CA ILE A 192 -8.35 -30.78 22.90
C ILE A 192 -8.25 -29.62 23.89
N ALA A 193 -7.37 -29.67 24.89
CA ALA A 193 -7.19 -28.56 25.83
C ALA A 193 -6.79 -27.24 25.13
N LYS A 194 -5.88 -27.28 24.16
CA LYS A 194 -5.51 -26.11 23.33
C LYS A 194 -6.71 -25.58 22.53
N LEU A 195 -7.43 -26.49 21.87
CA LEU A 195 -8.61 -26.20 21.05
C LEU A 195 -9.77 -25.60 21.87
N ASP A 196 -9.99 -26.09 23.10
CA ASP A 196 -10.96 -25.54 24.05
C ASP A 196 -10.56 -24.14 24.52
N THR A 197 -9.27 -23.86 24.75
CA THR A 197 -8.77 -22.51 25.04
C THR A 197 -9.07 -21.53 23.91
N ILE A 198 -8.79 -21.92 22.66
CA ILE A 198 -9.09 -21.10 21.46
C ILE A 198 -10.59 -20.83 21.34
N ARG A 199 -11.44 -21.88 21.50
CA ARG A 199 -12.90 -21.72 21.48
C ARG A 199 -13.40 -20.78 22.58
N ASN A 200 -12.80 -20.80 23.77
CA ASN A 200 -13.21 -19.92 24.87
C ASN A 200 -12.89 -18.44 24.58
N ILE A 201 -11.83 -18.13 23.84
CA ILE A 201 -11.55 -16.77 23.35
C ILE A 201 -12.53 -16.37 22.25
N ALA A 202 -12.80 -17.25 21.27
CA ALA A 202 -13.82 -17.01 20.25
C ALA A 202 -15.20 -16.73 20.89
N LYS A 203 -15.57 -17.47 21.94
CA LYS A 203 -16.77 -17.21 22.75
C LYS A 203 -16.75 -15.86 23.46
N LYS A 204 -15.60 -15.39 23.94
CA LYS A 204 -15.45 -14.05 24.56
C LYS A 204 -15.69 -12.95 23.52
N SER A 205 -14.95 -12.96 22.41
CA SER A 205 -15.10 -11.97 21.32
C SER A 205 -16.50 -11.98 20.71
N TRP A 206 -17.05 -13.17 20.45
CA TRP A 206 -18.43 -13.29 19.95
C TRP A 206 -19.45 -12.76 20.95
N LYS A 207 -19.28 -13.00 22.26
CA LYS A 207 -20.17 -12.45 23.30
C LYS A 207 -20.13 -10.93 23.34
N GLY A 208 -18.93 -10.33 23.31
CA GLY A 208 -18.79 -8.87 23.27
C GLY A 208 -19.46 -8.26 22.04
N TYR A 209 -19.21 -8.83 20.87
CA TYR A 209 -19.88 -8.42 19.63
C TYR A 209 -21.41 -8.57 19.74
N ARG A 210 -21.90 -9.73 20.21
CA ARG A 210 -23.33 -10.06 20.36
C ARG A 210 -24.08 -9.14 21.32
N GLU A 211 -23.41 -8.58 22.31
CA GLU A 211 -23.99 -7.72 23.35
C GLU A 211 -23.85 -6.22 23.05
N LEU A 212 -22.83 -5.80 22.29
CA LEU A 212 -22.45 -4.38 22.15
C LEU A 212 -22.46 -3.85 20.70
N ALA A 213 -22.23 -4.71 19.70
CA ALA A 213 -22.05 -4.31 18.30
C ALA A 213 -22.93 -5.11 17.30
N TRP A 214 -23.98 -5.79 17.77
CA TRP A 214 -24.77 -6.77 17.00
C TRP A 214 -25.50 -6.23 15.74
N GLU A 215 -25.77 -4.94 15.68
CA GLU A 215 -26.39 -4.27 14.54
C GLU A 215 -25.34 -3.55 13.65
N HIS A 216 -24.06 -3.70 13.96
CA HIS A 216 -22.91 -2.97 13.40
C HIS A 216 -21.84 -3.92 12.84
N ASP A 217 -20.92 -3.40 12.03
CA ASP A 217 -19.90 -4.22 11.37
C ASP A 217 -18.90 -4.83 12.35
N GLU A 218 -18.30 -4.02 13.22
CA GLU A 218 -17.13 -4.40 14.03
C GLU A 218 -17.17 -3.80 15.45
N LEU A 219 -16.59 -4.54 16.40
CA LEU A 219 -16.57 -4.19 17.83
C LEU A 219 -15.35 -3.33 18.17
N LYS A 220 -15.54 -2.35 19.07
CA LYS A 220 -14.47 -1.68 19.79
C LYS A 220 -14.34 -2.29 21.20
N PRO A 221 -13.40 -3.22 21.44
CA PRO A 221 -13.48 -4.19 22.54
C PRO A 221 -12.98 -3.68 23.90
N VAL A 222 -12.49 -2.44 23.98
CA VAL A 222 -12.04 -1.75 25.21
C VAL A 222 -13.10 -0.74 25.66
N SER A 223 -13.67 0.05 24.74
CA SER A 223 -14.75 1.00 25.05
C SER A 223 -16.13 0.36 25.11
N GLY A 224 -16.36 -0.72 24.36
CA GLY A 224 -17.68 -1.28 24.13
C GLY A 224 -18.51 -0.53 23.08
N GLU A 225 -17.87 0.32 22.28
CA GLU A 225 -18.45 0.95 21.09
C GLU A 225 -18.33 0.03 19.85
N PHE A 226 -18.59 0.56 18.67
CA PHE A 226 -18.55 -0.13 17.38
C PHE A 226 -17.97 0.77 16.28
N LYS A 227 -17.73 0.21 15.09
CA LYS A 227 -17.45 0.94 13.84
C LYS A 227 -18.12 0.23 12.64
N ASP A 228 -18.46 1.01 11.61
CA ASP A 228 -19.20 0.54 10.41
C ASP A 228 -18.47 0.85 9.08
N PRO A 229 -17.24 0.31 8.82
CA PRO A 229 -16.52 0.56 7.57
C PRO A 229 -17.12 -0.17 6.35
N PHE A 230 -17.79 -1.32 6.57
CA PHE A 230 -18.25 -2.26 5.56
C PHE A 230 -19.77 -2.13 5.32
N ALA A 231 -20.20 -0.88 5.14
CA ALA A 231 -21.57 -0.46 4.82
C ALA A 231 -22.62 -0.68 5.93
N GLY A 232 -22.25 -1.11 7.14
CA GLY A 232 -23.20 -1.35 8.25
C GLY A 232 -24.06 -2.60 8.03
N TRP A 233 -23.54 -3.59 7.30
CA TRP A 233 -24.20 -4.88 7.02
C TRP A 233 -23.81 -5.99 7.99
N ARG A 234 -23.11 -5.65 9.08
CA ARG A 234 -22.72 -6.54 10.18
C ARG A 234 -21.62 -7.50 9.77
N ALA A 235 -20.51 -6.98 9.24
CA ALA A 235 -19.34 -7.75 8.82
C ALA A 235 -19.04 -8.93 9.76
N THR A 236 -18.72 -8.66 11.04
CA THR A 236 -18.40 -9.69 12.05
C THR A 236 -19.49 -10.75 12.26
N LEU A 237 -20.77 -10.42 12.06
CA LEU A 237 -21.88 -11.37 12.16
C LEU A 237 -21.85 -12.40 11.03
N VAL A 238 -21.52 -11.95 9.81
CA VAL A 238 -21.51 -12.78 8.59
C VAL A 238 -20.17 -13.51 8.44
N ASP A 239 -19.06 -12.82 8.68
CA ASP A 239 -17.69 -13.35 8.71
C ASP A 239 -17.56 -14.55 9.66
N ALA A 240 -18.12 -14.44 10.87
CA ALA A 240 -17.96 -15.47 11.88
C ALA A 240 -18.85 -16.70 11.65
N LEU A 241 -19.78 -16.71 10.67
CA LEU A 241 -20.77 -17.79 10.52
C LEU A 241 -20.11 -19.18 10.38
N ASP A 242 -19.15 -19.33 9.48
CA ASP A 242 -18.48 -20.60 9.29
C ASP A 242 -17.56 -20.96 10.48
N THR A 243 -16.90 -19.98 11.12
CA THR A 243 -16.15 -20.17 12.38
C THR A 243 -17.06 -20.71 13.49
N LEU A 244 -18.23 -20.12 13.72
CA LEU A 244 -19.21 -20.61 14.69
C LEU A 244 -19.59 -22.07 14.40
N TRP A 245 -19.75 -22.41 13.12
CA TRP A 245 -20.02 -23.78 12.71
C TRP A 245 -18.82 -24.72 12.97
N ILE A 246 -17.61 -24.35 12.54
CA ILE A 246 -16.35 -25.10 12.72
C ILE A 246 -16.04 -25.34 14.19
N MET A 247 -16.22 -24.31 15.02
CA MET A 247 -15.97 -24.36 16.47
C MET A 247 -17.04 -25.12 17.26
N GLY A 248 -18.12 -25.57 16.61
CA GLY A 248 -19.22 -26.28 17.27
C GLY A 248 -20.19 -25.39 18.04
N MET A 249 -20.13 -24.07 17.84
CA MET A 249 -21.01 -23.05 18.42
C MET A 249 -22.34 -23.00 17.66
N LYS A 250 -23.07 -24.12 17.66
CA LYS A 250 -24.26 -24.34 16.81
C LYS A 250 -25.46 -23.51 17.24
N GLU A 251 -25.60 -23.21 18.53
CA GLU A 251 -26.69 -22.37 19.05
C GLU A 251 -26.47 -20.90 18.65
N GLU A 252 -25.24 -20.43 18.83
CA GLU A 252 -24.76 -19.12 18.43
C GLU A 252 -24.89 -18.92 16.90
N PHE A 253 -24.49 -19.92 16.11
CA PHE A 253 -24.70 -19.97 14.66
C PHE A 253 -26.18 -19.84 14.28
N THR A 254 -27.07 -20.59 14.93
CA THR A 254 -28.51 -20.54 14.65
C THR A 254 -29.16 -19.21 15.09
N ASP A 255 -28.52 -18.42 15.97
CA ASP A 255 -28.90 -17.03 16.25
C ASP A 255 -28.40 -16.07 15.16
N ALA A 256 -27.15 -16.21 14.73
CA ALA A 256 -26.57 -15.43 13.63
C ALA A 256 -27.35 -15.63 12.32
N VAL A 257 -27.65 -16.86 11.90
CA VAL A 257 -28.45 -17.13 10.69
C VAL A 257 -29.86 -16.51 10.77
N ARG A 258 -30.45 -16.40 11.96
CA ARG A 258 -31.74 -15.70 12.16
C ARG A 258 -31.62 -14.18 12.02
N ALA A 259 -30.47 -13.59 12.34
CA ALA A 259 -30.21 -12.17 12.10
C ALA A 259 -29.82 -11.88 10.63
N VAL A 260 -29.09 -12.79 9.96
CA VAL A 260 -28.84 -12.72 8.50
C VAL A 260 -30.16 -12.72 7.72
N ALA A 261 -31.14 -13.50 8.16
CA ALA A 261 -32.49 -13.50 7.58
C ALA A 261 -33.22 -12.14 7.67
N THR A 262 -32.74 -11.21 8.52
CA THR A 262 -33.28 -9.86 8.71
C THR A 262 -32.35 -8.74 8.20
N LEU A 263 -31.17 -9.07 7.66
CA LEU A 263 -30.35 -8.10 6.92
C LEU A 263 -31.07 -7.63 5.65
N ASP A 264 -30.64 -6.50 5.10
CA ASP A 264 -31.08 -5.98 3.81
C ASP A 264 -29.86 -5.40 3.07
N PHE A 265 -29.32 -6.15 2.11
CA PHE A 265 -28.16 -5.72 1.32
C PHE A 265 -28.51 -4.66 0.28
N THR A 266 -29.78 -4.27 0.16
CA THR A 266 -30.21 -3.23 -0.79
C THR A 266 -30.13 -1.81 -0.21
N THR A 267 -29.81 -1.61 1.07
CA THR A 267 -29.70 -0.26 1.65
C THR A 267 -28.48 -0.09 2.56
N THR A 268 -27.86 1.09 2.52
CA THR A 268 -26.76 1.48 3.43
C THR A 268 -26.73 3.01 3.60
N SER A 269 -26.13 3.48 4.69
CA SER A 269 -25.76 4.88 4.90
C SER A 269 -24.67 5.35 3.93
N ARG A 270 -23.78 4.46 3.50
CA ARG A 270 -22.60 4.76 2.66
C ARG A 270 -23.01 5.21 1.23
N ALA A 271 -22.14 5.98 0.58
CA ALA A 271 -22.37 6.47 -0.79
C ALA A 271 -22.04 5.42 -1.87
N ASP A 272 -21.06 4.59 -1.56
CA ASP A 272 -20.39 3.58 -2.39
C ASP A 272 -20.32 2.23 -1.66
N ILE A 273 -20.01 1.15 -2.38
CA ILE A 273 -19.75 -0.19 -1.83
C ILE A 273 -18.33 -0.64 -2.25
N PRO A 274 -17.43 -0.98 -1.32
CA PRO A 274 -16.12 -1.54 -1.65
C PRO A 274 -16.30 -2.99 -2.13
N LEU A 275 -16.18 -3.22 -3.43
CA LEU A 275 -16.56 -4.48 -4.09
C LEU A 275 -15.74 -5.68 -3.58
N PHE A 276 -14.42 -5.50 -3.42
CA PHE A 276 -13.48 -6.52 -2.94
C PHE A 276 -13.85 -6.99 -1.52
N GLU A 277 -13.77 -6.08 -0.55
CA GLU A 277 -14.12 -6.31 0.86
C GLU A 277 -15.51 -6.93 1.01
N THR A 278 -16.49 -6.43 0.25
CA THR A 278 -17.87 -6.93 0.33
C THR A 278 -18.01 -8.34 -0.25
N THR A 279 -17.22 -8.67 -1.27
CA THR A 279 -17.20 -10.00 -1.88
C THR A 279 -16.54 -11.02 -0.96
N ILE A 280 -15.32 -10.75 -0.50
CA ILE A 280 -14.53 -11.72 0.26
C ILE A 280 -15.16 -12.03 1.63
N ARG A 281 -15.67 -11.00 2.34
CA ARG A 281 -16.33 -11.11 3.66
C ARG A 281 -17.76 -11.64 3.56
N TYR A 282 -18.68 -10.84 3.00
CA TYR A 282 -20.11 -11.18 3.06
C TYR A 282 -20.48 -12.29 2.07
N LEU A 283 -20.10 -12.18 0.79
CA LEU A 283 -20.46 -13.21 -0.18
C LEU A 283 -19.70 -14.52 0.13
N GLY A 284 -18.42 -14.43 0.53
CA GLY A 284 -17.64 -15.57 1.04
C GLY A 284 -18.28 -16.24 2.25
N GLY A 285 -18.51 -15.51 3.34
CA GLY A 285 -19.07 -16.03 4.59
C GLY A 285 -20.44 -16.67 4.41
N LEU A 286 -21.34 -16.05 3.63
CA LEU A 286 -22.67 -16.63 3.32
C LEU A 286 -22.55 -17.95 2.54
N LEU A 287 -21.70 -18.02 1.52
CA LEU A 287 -21.52 -19.21 0.68
C LEU A 287 -20.84 -20.36 1.43
N ALA A 288 -19.80 -20.08 2.23
CA ALA A 288 -19.12 -21.09 3.03
C ALA A 288 -20.00 -21.59 4.19
N ALA A 289 -20.70 -20.69 4.90
CA ALA A 289 -21.66 -21.07 5.92
C ALA A 289 -22.78 -21.97 5.35
N TYR A 290 -23.23 -21.71 4.12
CA TYR A 290 -24.16 -22.59 3.42
C TYR A 290 -23.56 -23.96 3.07
N ASP A 291 -22.36 -24.01 2.50
CA ASP A 291 -21.68 -25.28 2.16
C ASP A 291 -21.36 -26.13 3.41
N ILE A 292 -20.73 -25.55 4.43
CA ILE A 292 -20.22 -26.27 5.60
C ILE A 292 -21.34 -26.68 6.57
N SER A 293 -22.46 -25.96 6.57
CA SER A 293 -23.70 -26.40 7.23
C SER A 293 -24.44 -27.50 6.47
N GLY A 294 -23.87 -28.04 5.39
CA GLY A 294 -24.48 -29.13 4.61
C GLY A 294 -25.68 -28.67 3.78
N LYS A 295 -25.70 -27.39 3.38
CA LYS A 295 -26.74 -26.76 2.53
C LYS A 295 -28.14 -26.72 3.13
N GLN A 296 -28.27 -26.90 4.44
CA GLN A 296 -29.58 -26.95 5.12
C GLN A 296 -30.23 -25.56 5.33
N TYR A 297 -29.44 -24.49 5.43
CA TYR A 297 -29.92 -23.13 5.67
C TYR A 297 -30.04 -22.33 4.35
N LYS A 298 -31.05 -22.63 3.53
CA LYS A 298 -31.27 -21.98 2.21
C LYS A 298 -31.23 -20.44 2.25
N VAL A 299 -31.66 -19.82 3.35
CA VAL A 299 -31.65 -18.35 3.54
C VAL A 299 -30.25 -17.73 3.35
N LEU A 300 -29.18 -18.48 3.62
CA LEU A 300 -27.80 -18.02 3.39
C LEU A 300 -27.49 -17.89 1.89
N LEU A 301 -27.91 -18.86 1.08
CA LEU A 301 -27.78 -18.79 -0.38
C LEU A 301 -28.72 -17.72 -0.97
N ASP A 302 -29.92 -17.56 -0.42
CA ASP A 302 -30.86 -16.53 -0.88
C ASP A 302 -30.33 -15.12 -0.61
N LYS A 303 -29.68 -14.90 0.54
CA LYS A 303 -28.97 -13.65 0.85
C LYS A 303 -27.68 -13.47 0.05
N ALA A 304 -26.95 -14.54 -0.26
CA ALA A 304 -25.80 -14.49 -1.17
C ALA A 304 -26.23 -14.02 -2.58
N VAL A 305 -27.38 -14.50 -3.09
CA VAL A 305 -27.96 -14.04 -4.37
C VAL A 305 -28.42 -12.58 -4.29
N GLU A 306 -29.10 -12.18 -3.20
CA GLU A 306 -29.52 -10.79 -2.98
C GLU A 306 -28.35 -9.81 -3.07
N LEU A 307 -27.28 -10.07 -2.30
CA LEU A 307 -26.05 -9.27 -2.33
C LEU A 307 -25.38 -9.30 -3.71
N ALA A 308 -25.28 -10.47 -4.33
CA ALA A 308 -24.59 -10.61 -5.62
C ALA A 308 -25.32 -9.93 -6.79
N GLU A 309 -26.64 -9.71 -6.74
CA GLU A 309 -27.33 -8.86 -7.71
C GLU A 309 -26.93 -7.37 -7.58
N VAL A 310 -26.71 -6.89 -6.34
CA VAL A 310 -26.18 -5.54 -6.09
C VAL A 310 -24.75 -5.45 -6.62
N LEU A 311 -23.87 -6.37 -6.22
CA LEU A 311 -22.44 -6.37 -6.60
C LEU A 311 -22.21 -6.60 -8.10
N TYR A 312 -23.01 -7.45 -8.76
CA TYR A 312 -22.94 -7.66 -10.21
C TYR A 312 -23.23 -6.37 -11.00
N SER A 313 -23.94 -5.41 -10.42
CA SER A 313 -24.23 -4.12 -11.06
C SER A 313 -22.98 -3.23 -11.21
N ALA A 314 -21.92 -3.46 -10.42
CA ALA A 314 -20.63 -2.80 -10.57
C ALA A 314 -19.91 -3.17 -11.88
N PHE A 315 -20.32 -4.26 -12.53
CA PHE A 315 -19.75 -4.75 -13.80
C PHE A 315 -20.46 -4.19 -15.04
N ASP A 316 -21.44 -3.28 -14.89
CA ASP A 316 -22.13 -2.62 -16.02
C ASP A 316 -21.24 -1.55 -16.68
N THR A 317 -20.17 -2.02 -17.33
CA THR A 317 -19.17 -1.18 -18.00
C THR A 317 -18.87 -1.69 -19.41
N PRO A 318 -18.33 -0.85 -20.33
CA PRO A 318 -18.11 -1.20 -21.74
C PRO A 318 -17.21 -2.42 -22.00
N ASN A 319 -16.35 -2.78 -21.07
CA ASN A 319 -15.47 -3.95 -21.11
C ASN A 319 -15.79 -4.99 -20.01
N ARG A 320 -16.91 -4.82 -19.30
CA ARG A 320 -17.35 -5.63 -18.14
C ARG A 320 -16.32 -5.73 -17.01
N MET A 321 -15.37 -4.80 -16.92
CA MET A 321 -14.49 -4.67 -15.74
C MET A 321 -15.22 -3.89 -14.65
N PRO A 322 -15.09 -4.27 -13.36
CA PRO A 322 -15.89 -3.66 -12.32
C PRO A 322 -15.42 -2.26 -11.90
N GLU A 323 -16.36 -1.45 -11.42
CA GLU A 323 -16.07 -0.35 -10.50
C GLU A 323 -15.77 -0.94 -9.11
N THR A 324 -14.54 -0.77 -8.58
CA THR A 324 -14.16 -1.37 -7.29
C THR A 324 -14.76 -0.65 -6.08
N TYR A 325 -15.23 0.59 -6.25
CA TYR A 325 -16.02 1.35 -5.28
C TYR A 325 -17.34 1.76 -5.96
N TYR A 326 -18.37 0.92 -5.82
CA TYR A 326 -19.58 0.99 -6.63
C TYR A 326 -20.62 1.98 -6.07
N TYR A 327 -20.92 3.03 -6.84
CA TYR A 327 -21.91 4.07 -6.49
C TYR A 327 -23.36 3.60 -6.75
N TRP A 328 -23.80 2.65 -5.92
CA TRP A 328 -25.06 1.90 -6.01
C TRP A 328 -26.37 2.71 -6.05
N ARG A 329 -26.36 3.98 -5.65
CA ARG A 329 -27.58 4.80 -5.60
C ARG A 329 -28.04 5.12 -7.02
N SER A 330 -29.33 4.92 -7.29
CA SER A 330 -29.93 4.99 -8.64
C SER A 330 -29.61 6.27 -9.44
N GLN A 331 -29.42 7.40 -8.75
CA GLN A 331 -29.02 8.69 -9.34
C GLN A 331 -27.67 8.64 -10.08
N PHE A 332 -26.75 7.83 -9.57
CA PHE A 332 -25.43 7.57 -10.15
C PHE A 332 -25.53 6.32 -11.03
N ALA A 333 -25.93 5.18 -10.46
CA ALA A 333 -26.01 3.87 -11.11
C ALA A 333 -26.83 3.82 -12.43
N SER A 334 -27.72 4.79 -12.71
CA SER A 334 -28.43 4.88 -14.00
C SER A 334 -27.59 5.41 -15.17
N ASN A 335 -26.40 5.95 -14.91
CA ASN A 335 -25.51 6.49 -15.95
C ASN A 335 -24.54 5.40 -16.46
N PRO A 336 -24.00 5.51 -17.67
CA PRO A 336 -22.99 4.57 -18.16
C PRO A 336 -21.61 4.85 -17.54
N HIS A 337 -21.06 3.90 -16.78
CA HIS A 337 -19.75 4.01 -16.11
C HIS A 337 -18.62 3.28 -16.84
N ARG A 338 -17.43 3.27 -16.24
CA ARG A 338 -16.23 2.57 -16.72
C ARG A 338 -15.29 2.33 -15.53
N ALA A 339 -14.65 1.15 -15.51
CA ALA A 339 -13.61 0.85 -14.52
C ALA A 339 -12.44 1.86 -14.55
N GLY A 340 -11.72 1.99 -13.44
CA GLY A 340 -10.67 2.99 -13.28
C GLY A 340 -9.45 2.77 -14.18
N THR A 341 -8.77 3.87 -14.54
CA THR A 341 -7.43 3.84 -15.18
C THR A 341 -6.29 3.55 -14.20
N ARG A 342 -6.60 3.48 -12.90
CA ARG A 342 -5.74 2.99 -11.84
C ARG A 342 -6.60 2.20 -10.85
N VAL A 343 -6.56 0.88 -10.98
CA VAL A 343 -7.27 -0.09 -10.12
C VAL A 343 -6.23 -0.97 -9.43
N VAL A 344 -6.49 -1.31 -8.16
CA VAL A 344 -5.66 -2.23 -7.37
C VAL A 344 -5.80 -3.65 -7.91
N LEU A 345 -4.69 -4.36 -8.12
CA LEU A 345 -4.70 -5.71 -8.71
C LEU A 345 -5.55 -6.69 -7.86
N ALA A 346 -5.35 -6.70 -6.54
CA ALA A 346 -6.10 -7.54 -5.61
C ALA A 346 -7.63 -7.30 -5.66
N GLU A 347 -8.08 -6.04 -5.83
CA GLU A 347 -9.50 -5.69 -5.81
C GLU A 347 -10.31 -6.36 -6.94
N ILE A 348 -9.65 -6.78 -8.04
CA ILE A 348 -10.30 -7.44 -9.19
C ILE A 348 -9.92 -8.90 -9.36
N GLY A 349 -8.68 -9.31 -9.06
CA GLY A 349 -8.28 -10.73 -9.16
C GLY A 349 -8.98 -11.62 -8.13
N SER A 350 -9.31 -11.05 -6.98
CA SER A 350 -9.79 -11.76 -5.78
C SER A 350 -11.32 -11.85 -5.67
N LEU A 351 -12.03 -11.69 -6.78
CA LEU A 351 -13.50 -11.86 -6.87
C LEU A 351 -13.88 -13.25 -7.41
N SER A 352 -12.89 -14.01 -7.93
CA SER A 352 -13.15 -15.16 -8.80
C SER A 352 -13.72 -16.37 -8.06
N MET A 353 -13.31 -16.62 -6.81
CA MET A 353 -13.73 -17.78 -6.02
C MET A 353 -15.23 -17.71 -5.65
N GLU A 354 -15.68 -16.57 -5.15
CA GLU A 354 -17.01 -16.32 -4.61
C GLU A 354 -18.06 -16.36 -5.70
N PHE A 355 -17.83 -15.60 -6.77
CA PHE A 355 -18.72 -15.56 -7.93
C PHE A 355 -18.75 -16.89 -8.68
N THR A 356 -17.62 -17.62 -8.75
CA THR A 356 -17.60 -19.01 -9.25
C THR A 356 -18.43 -19.93 -8.36
N ARG A 357 -18.30 -19.85 -7.03
CA ARG A 357 -19.06 -20.72 -6.14
C ARG A 357 -20.55 -20.41 -6.20
N LEU A 358 -20.93 -19.14 -6.30
CA LEU A 358 -22.31 -18.73 -6.51
C LEU A 358 -22.87 -19.27 -7.83
N ALA A 359 -22.11 -19.18 -8.93
CA ALA A 359 -22.49 -19.78 -10.22
C ALA A 359 -22.69 -21.31 -10.12
N GLN A 360 -21.79 -22.01 -9.43
CA GLN A 360 -21.88 -23.46 -9.20
C GLN A 360 -23.11 -23.87 -8.34
N LEU A 361 -23.56 -23.01 -7.42
CA LEU A 361 -24.69 -23.29 -6.52
C LEU A 361 -26.05 -22.86 -7.10
N THR A 362 -26.08 -21.81 -7.91
CA THR A 362 -27.31 -21.26 -8.52
C THR A 362 -27.58 -21.80 -9.92
N GLY A 363 -26.53 -22.17 -10.66
CA GLY A 363 -26.60 -22.46 -12.09
C GLY A 363 -26.59 -21.21 -12.98
N ASP A 364 -26.59 -19.99 -12.41
CA ASP A 364 -26.54 -18.75 -13.18
C ASP A 364 -25.11 -18.45 -13.63
N GLN A 365 -24.91 -18.40 -14.94
CA GLN A 365 -23.62 -18.30 -15.59
C GLN A 365 -23.04 -16.88 -15.55
N LYS A 366 -23.88 -15.85 -15.33
CA LYS A 366 -23.43 -14.44 -15.36
C LYS A 366 -22.36 -14.15 -14.31
N TYR A 367 -22.43 -14.81 -13.15
CA TYR A 367 -21.46 -14.64 -12.08
C TYR A 367 -20.08 -15.18 -12.47
N TYR A 368 -20.03 -16.33 -13.18
CA TYR A 368 -18.78 -16.86 -13.72
C TYR A 368 -18.25 -16.03 -14.90
N ASP A 369 -19.14 -15.58 -15.79
CA ASP A 369 -18.81 -14.72 -16.93
C ASP A 369 -18.03 -13.46 -16.50
N ALA A 370 -18.52 -12.77 -15.48
CA ALA A 370 -17.91 -11.55 -14.94
C ALA A 370 -16.44 -11.75 -14.54
N ILE A 371 -16.13 -12.83 -13.81
CA ILE A 371 -14.77 -13.10 -13.31
C ILE A 371 -13.88 -13.81 -14.34
N ALA A 372 -14.48 -14.52 -15.30
CA ALA A 372 -13.74 -15.15 -16.39
C ALA A 372 -13.16 -14.07 -17.31
N ARG A 373 -13.90 -12.99 -17.59
CA ARG A 373 -13.40 -11.82 -18.35
C ARG A 373 -12.21 -11.13 -17.68
N ILE A 374 -12.21 -11.01 -16.35
CA ILE A 374 -11.05 -10.47 -15.60
C ILE A 374 -9.86 -11.42 -15.78
N THR A 375 -10.09 -12.72 -15.61
CA THR A 375 -9.06 -13.76 -15.75
C THR A 375 -8.42 -13.78 -17.14
N ASP A 376 -9.22 -13.67 -18.20
CA ASP A 376 -8.75 -13.63 -19.59
C ASP A 376 -7.85 -12.41 -19.85
N LEU A 377 -8.19 -11.25 -19.28
CA LEU A 377 -7.38 -10.03 -19.41
C LEU A 377 -6.11 -10.06 -18.53
N LEU A 378 -6.13 -10.75 -17.37
CA LEU A 378 -4.90 -11.02 -16.60
C LEU A 378 -3.95 -11.91 -17.41
N GLU A 379 -4.45 -12.99 -18.02
CA GLU A 379 -3.67 -13.91 -18.85
C GLU A 379 -3.05 -13.20 -20.07
N GLU A 380 -3.79 -12.34 -20.76
CA GLU A 380 -3.26 -11.51 -21.87
C GLU A 380 -2.19 -10.51 -21.37
N PHE A 381 -2.44 -9.85 -20.23
CA PHE A 381 -1.55 -8.80 -19.73
C PHE A 381 -0.26 -9.35 -19.12
N GLN A 382 -0.25 -10.58 -18.58
CA GLN A 382 0.91 -11.18 -17.88
C GLN A 382 2.19 -11.20 -18.75
N ALA A 383 2.06 -11.34 -20.06
CA ALA A 383 3.17 -11.33 -21.01
C ALA A 383 3.63 -9.93 -21.43
N ASN A 384 2.84 -8.89 -21.13
CA ASN A 384 2.98 -7.52 -21.62
C ASN A 384 3.24 -6.49 -20.51
N THR A 385 3.40 -6.94 -19.26
CA THR A 385 3.84 -6.11 -18.13
C THR A 385 5.34 -5.78 -18.24
N ARG A 386 5.86 -4.87 -17.40
CA ARG A 386 7.31 -4.59 -17.37
C ARG A 386 8.12 -5.69 -16.69
N LEU A 387 7.47 -6.59 -15.94
CA LEU A 387 8.07 -7.79 -15.39
C LEU A 387 7.28 -9.04 -15.86
N PRO A 388 7.46 -9.48 -17.13
CA PRO A 388 6.64 -10.53 -17.73
C PRO A 388 6.57 -11.82 -16.89
N GLY A 389 5.36 -12.19 -16.49
CA GLY A 389 5.07 -13.25 -15.52
C GLY A 389 4.43 -12.75 -14.22
N MET A 390 4.56 -11.46 -13.90
CA MET A 390 3.84 -10.81 -12.79
C MET A 390 3.07 -9.59 -13.26
N TRP A 391 2.13 -9.13 -12.44
CA TRP A 391 1.40 -7.87 -12.65
C TRP A 391 1.78 -6.83 -11.59
N PRO A 392 1.80 -5.54 -11.96
CA PRO A 392 2.04 -4.46 -11.00
C PRO A 392 0.86 -4.31 -10.02
N THR A 393 1.11 -3.72 -8.85
CA THR A 393 0.06 -3.44 -7.83
C THR A 393 -1.10 -2.59 -8.33
N TYR A 394 -0.86 -1.77 -9.37
CA TYR A 394 -1.87 -0.95 -10.04
C TYR A 394 -1.88 -1.15 -11.56
N LEU A 395 -3.07 -1.31 -12.14
CA LEU A 395 -3.28 -1.41 -13.59
C LEU A 395 -4.41 -0.51 -14.11
N ASP A 396 -4.44 -0.29 -15.42
CA ASP A 396 -5.54 0.36 -16.14
C ASP A 396 -6.61 -0.69 -16.52
N ALA A 397 -7.73 -0.70 -15.79
CA ALA A 397 -8.87 -1.57 -16.04
C ALA A 397 -9.91 -0.94 -16.98
N SER A 398 -9.73 0.32 -17.38
CA SER A 398 -10.74 1.11 -18.10
C SER A 398 -11.04 0.59 -19.51
N GLY A 399 -10.13 -0.19 -20.09
CA GLY A 399 -10.20 -0.69 -21.46
C GLY A 399 -10.14 0.40 -22.53
N CYS A 400 -9.67 1.61 -22.20
CA CYS A 400 -9.62 2.75 -23.13
C CYS A 400 -8.24 3.40 -23.23
N ASN A 401 -7.58 3.23 -24.38
CA ASN A 401 -6.40 4.01 -24.69
C ASN A 401 -6.80 5.44 -25.10
N TYR A 402 -6.65 6.40 -24.18
CA TYR A 402 -6.80 7.84 -24.45
C TYR A 402 -5.51 8.51 -24.96
N THR A 403 -4.36 7.84 -24.86
CA THR A 403 -3.06 8.40 -25.31
C THR A 403 -2.86 8.33 -26.82
N ALA A 404 -3.64 7.49 -27.51
CA ALA A 404 -3.66 7.33 -28.95
C ALA A 404 -4.34 8.51 -29.67
N ILE A 405 -3.76 9.71 -29.54
CA ILE A 405 -4.12 10.87 -30.37
C ILE A 405 -3.81 10.53 -31.84
N ASP A 406 -4.82 10.56 -32.70
CA ASP A 406 -4.63 10.54 -34.14
C ASP A 406 -3.95 11.84 -34.59
N VAL A 407 -2.62 11.84 -34.56
CA VAL A 407 -1.80 12.77 -35.33
C VAL A 407 -2.09 12.51 -36.80
N PRO A 408 -2.69 13.45 -37.55
CA PRO A 408 -2.94 13.24 -38.97
C PRO A 408 -1.60 12.97 -39.67
N PRO A 409 -1.56 12.05 -40.68
CA PRO A 409 -0.34 11.82 -41.42
C PRO A 409 0.18 13.16 -41.97
N PRO A 410 1.49 13.45 -41.84
CA PRO A 410 2.03 14.75 -42.21
C PRO A 410 1.69 15.04 -43.67
N ALA A 411 1.15 16.22 -43.94
CA ALA A 411 0.74 16.60 -45.29
C ALA A 411 1.93 16.43 -46.25
N PRO A 412 1.72 15.83 -47.44
CA PRO A 412 2.81 15.59 -48.38
C PRO A 412 3.50 16.91 -48.71
N ALA A 413 4.83 16.90 -48.63
CA ALA A 413 5.63 18.12 -48.79
C ALA A 413 5.29 18.81 -50.14
N PRO A 414 5.12 20.14 -50.15
CA PRO A 414 4.74 20.85 -51.37
C PRO A 414 5.82 20.65 -52.44
N LEU A 415 5.39 20.24 -53.64
CA LEU A 415 6.26 20.15 -54.80
C LEU A 415 6.72 21.56 -55.21
N ASN A 416 7.98 21.88 -54.90
CA ASN A 416 8.64 23.09 -55.38
C ASN A 416 8.80 23.01 -56.91
N ILE A 417 7.88 23.65 -57.64
CA ILE A 417 7.99 23.93 -59.06
C ILE A 417 8.14 25.46 -59.20
N PRO A 418 9.18 25.99 -59.87
CA PRO A 418 9.39 27.43 -60.02
C PRO A 418 8.26 28.14 -60.81
N PRO A 419 8.00 29.43 -60.56
CA PRO A 419 6.88 30.15 -61.16
C PRO A 419 7.25 30.87 -62.47
N GLU A 420 6.52 30.56 -63.55
CA GLU A 420 6.31 31.35 -64.78
C GLU A 420 5.14 30.69 -65.55
N ASP A 421 4.16 31.35 -66.17
CA ASP A 421 3.53 32.67 -65.96
C ASP A 421 2.14 32.65 -66.69
N ILE A 422 1.36 33.74 -66.65
CA ILE A 422 0.25 34.09 -67.57
C ILE A 422 -1.13 33.40 -67.38
N MET A 423 -2.04 34.14 -66.73
CA MET A 423 -3.44 34.44 -67.11
C MET A 423 -4.43 33.34 -67.61
N THR A 424 -5.36 32.95 -66.72
CA THR A 424 -6.84 33.11 -66.80
C THR A 424 -7.58 33.37 -68.14
N PRO A 425 -8.90 33.07 -68.25
CA PRO A 425 -9.71 32.01 -67.61
C PRO A 425 -10.68 31.30 -68.63
N ASP A 426 -11.47 30.29 -68.22
CA ASP A 426 -12.96 30.32 -68.30
C ASP A 426 -13.72 29.09 -67.77
N HIS A 427 -15.04 29.26 -67.61
CA HIS A 427 -16.10 28.36 -67.11
C HIS A 427 -16.52 27.18 -68.06
N PRO A 428 -17.49 26.28 -67.69
CA PRO A 428 -17.62 25.49 -66.45
C PRO A 428 -18.13 24.01 -66.67
N ARG A 429 -18.15 23.19 -65.59
CA ARG A 429 -19.00 22.00 -65.33
C ARG A 429 -19.37 21.01 -66.47
N LEU A 430 -19.11 19.70 -66.25
CA LEU A 430 -20.16 18.65 -66.37
C LEU A 430 -19.79 17.32 -65.66
N VAL A 431 -20.81 16.47 -65.52
CA VAL A 431 -20.98 15.15 -64.83
C VAL A 431 -21.02 14.04 -65.92
N PRO A 432 -20.82 12.68 -65.75
CA PRO A 432 -20.85 11.78 -64.55
C PRO A 432 -19.73 10.68 -64.45
N THR A 433 -19.92 9.72 -63.52
CA THR A 433 -19.52 8.27 -63.52
C THR A 433 -19.94 7.50 -64.81
N PRO A 434 -19.44 6.26 -65.17
CA PRO A 434 -19.19 5.10 -64.27
C PRO A 434 -18.05 4.08 -64.68
N THR A 435 -18.12 2.88 -64.08
CA THR A 435 -17.39 1.58 -64.28
C THR A 435 -17.59 0.93 -65.69
N PRO A 436 -16.97 -0.23 -66.12
CA PRO A 436 -16.46 -1.39 -65.34
C PRO A 436 -15.20 -2.17 -65.88
N THR A 437 -15.06 -3.44 -65.45
CA THR A 437 -13.98 -4.45 -65.62
C THR A 437 -13.95 -5.24 -66.94
N ASP A 438 -12.81 -5.81 -67.36
CA ASP A 438 -12.58 -7.29 -67.49
C ASP A 438 -11.20 -7.74 -68.08
N ALA A 439 -10.92 -9.06 -67.99
CA ALA A 439 -9.86 -9.88 -68.64
C ALA A 439 -8.38 -9.72 -68.17
N GLY A 440 -7.50 -10.74 -68.30
CA GLY A 440 -7.73 -12.17 -68.59
C GLY A 440 -6.50 -13.00 -69.04
N ASP A 441 -6.28 -14.16 -68.40
CA ASP A 441 -5.59 -15.41 -68.87
C ASP A 441 -4.05 -15.47 -69.21
N ARG A 442 -3.36 -16.46 -68.59
CA ARG A 442 -2.21 -17.31 -69.05
C ARG A 442 -0.88 -16.74 -69.62
N LYS A 443 0.26 -17.09 -68.98
CA LYS A 443 1.29 -18.06 -69.47
C LYS A 443 2.46 -18.29 -68.48
N MET A 444 3.43 -19.15 -68.84
CA MET A 444 4.60 -19.58 -68.02
C MET A 444 5.95 -19.49 -68.80
N ILE A 445 7.06 -19.23 -68.06
CA ILE A 445 8.46 -19.72 -68.32
C ILE A 445 9.17 -19.09 -69.58
N PRO A 446 10.53 -18.99 -69.75
CA PRO A 446 11.70 -19.59 -69.02
C PRO A 446 12.95 -18.69 -68.68
N LEU A 447 13.98 -19.33 -68.06
CA LEU A 447 15.46 -19.25 -68.29
C LEU A 447 16.41 -18.31 -67.50
N ASP A 448 17.72 -18.63 -67.57
CA ASP A 448 18.75 -18.50 -66.51
C ASP A 448 20.01 -17.63 -66.82
N LEU A 449 20.68 -17.14 -65.75
CA LEU A 449 22.15 -16.91 -65.56
C LEU A 449 22.89 -15.88 -66.47
N PRO A 450 24.14 -15.40 -66.18
CA PRO A 450 25.19 -15.93 -65.28
C PRO A 450 25.97 -14.92 -64.36
N ASP A 451 26.97 -15.44 -63.64
CA ASP A 451 27.96 -14.76 -62.74
C ASP A 451 29.27 -14.33 -63.50
N PRO A 452 30.49 -14.19 -62.92
CA PRO A 452 30.97 -13.61 -61.63
C PRO A 452 32.19 -12.64 -61.78
N ILE A 453 32.63 -11.94 -60.70
CA ILE A 453 33.99 -11.31 -60.57
C ILE A 453 34.55 -11.46 -59.13
N VAL A 454 35.89 -11.51 -58.95
CA VAL A 454 36.61 -11.86 -57.69
C VAL A 454 37.90 -11.01 -57.49
N LEU A 455 38.47 -11.03 -56.27
CA LEU A 455 39.84 -10.66 -55.78
C LEU A 455 39.96 -9.29 -55.04
N THR A 456 40.30 -9.10 -53.74
CA THR A 456 41.34 -9.62 -52.76
C THR A 456 42.72 -8.94 -52.85
N PRO A 457 43.59 -8.87 -51.79
CA PRO A 457 43.45 -9.09 -50.33
C PRO A 457 44.18 -8.07 -49.39
N ASN A 458 44.24 -8.39 -48.07
CA ASN A 458 45.17 -7.97 -46.98
C ASN A 458 44.64 -6.95 -45.93
N GLY A 459 44.74 -7.22 -44.61
CA GLY A 459 45.18 -8.48 -43.98
C GLY A 459 45.31 -8.47 -42.44
N MET A 460 45.93 -9.55 -41.94
CA MET A 460 46.28 -9.91 -40.54
C MET A 460 45.18 -10.57 -39.66
N ASN A 461 45.65 -11.54 -38.86
CA ASN A 461 45.00 -12.63 -38.12
C ASN A 461 46.05 -13.08 -37.04
N PRO A 462 45.97 -14.19 -36.26
CA PRO A 462 44.89 -15.15 -35.95
C PRO A 462 44.61 -15.23 -34.41
N THR A 463 43.85 -16.15 -33.80
CA THR A 463 43.13 -17.38 -34.23
C THR A 463 41.73 -17.39 -33.54
N TRP A 464 41.01 -18.44 -33.10
CA TRP A 464 41.23 -19.89 -32.96
C TRP A 464 40.00 -20.73 -33.35
N VAL A 465 40.31 -21.96 -33.76
CA VAL A 465 39.48 -23.09 -34.22
C VAL A 465 38.15 -23.35 -33.49
N PRO A 466 37.07 -23.61 -34.25
CA PRO A 466 36.12 -24.68 -33.95
C PRO A 466 36.25 -25.84 -34.97
N PRO A 467 36.25 -27.12 -34.55
CA PRO A 467 36.32 -28.27 -35.46
C PRO A 467 34.96 -28.61 -36.10
N LYS A 468 35.00 -29.30 -37.25
CA LYS A 468 33.82 -29.80 -37.97
C LYS A 468 33.35 -31.15 -37.41
N THR A 469 32.10 -31.49 -37.69
CA THR A 469 31.62 -32.88 -37.67
C THR A 469 32.02 -33.66 -38.93
N GLY A 470 32.46 -34.90 -38.75
CA GLY A 470 32.57 -36.00 -39.72
C GLY A 470 32.77 -37.28 -38.88
N LEU A 471 31.94 -38.31 -38.99
CA LEU A 471 31.77 -39.28 -40.10
C LEU A 471 32.86 -40.36 -40.14
N ASP A 472 32.53 -41.47 -40.81
CA ASP A 472 33.30 -42.71 -40.97
C ASP A 472 33.32 -43.59 -39.68
N ASP A 473 33.11 -44.92 -39.68
CA ASP A 473 32.65 -45.93 -40.66
C ASP A 473 32.32 -47.24 -39.84
N PRO A 474 32.16 -48.46 -40.40
CA PRO A 474 31.28 -48.96 -41.47
C PRO A 474 30.21 -49.98 -40.98
N MET A 475 29.15 -50.18 -41.76
CA MET A 475 28.90 -51.51 -42.39
C MET A 475 27.74 -51.52 -43.40
N LEU A 476 27.98 -52.16 -44.55
CA LEU A 476 26.94 -52.63 -45.46
C LEU A 476 26.32 -53.92 -44.93
N ALA A 477 24.99 -54.08 -45.04
CA ALA A 477 24.33 -55.26 -45.64
C ALA A 477 22.79 -55.16 -45.65
N ALA A 478 22.17 -55.76 -46.68
CA ALA A 478 20.79 -56.28 -46.77
C ALA A 478 19.61 -55.43 -46.19
N LEU A 479 18.68 -54.91 -47.01
CA LEU A 479 17.60 -55.65 -47.71
C LEU A 479 16.76 -56.55 -46.77
N GLY A 480 15.43 -56.37 -46.71
CA GLY A 480 14.60 -57.23 -45.83
C GLY A 480 13.07 -57.25 -45.99
N ASN A 481 12.40 -56.10 -46.19
CA ASN A 481 10.92 -55.95 -46.29
C ASN A 481 10.16 -56.17 -44.95
N PRO A 482 9.11 -55.38 -44.60
CA PRO A 482 8.47 -55.45 -43.29
C PRO A 482 7.15 -56.26 -43.27
N ALA A 483 6.90 -57.01 -42.18
CA ALA A 483 5.59 -57.60 -41.90
C ALA A 483 5.36 -57.83 -40.39
N LYS A 484 4.41 -57.08 -39.80
CA LYS A 484 3.89 -57.20 -38.42
C LYS A 484 4.91 -56.83 -37.30
N MET A 485 4.50 -56.31 -36.13
CA MET A 485 3.15 -55.92 -35.69
C MET A 485 3.18 -54.73 -34.71
N SER A 486 2.01 -54.08 -34.60
CA SER A 486 1.58 -53.10 -33.58
C SER A 486 2.13 -53.31 -32.15
N ALA A 487 2.27 -52.29 -31.29
CA ALA A 487 1.51 -51.03 -31.26
C ALA A 487 2.25 -49.88 -30.52
N LEU A 488 2.12 -48.65 -31.02
CA LEU A 488 2.12 -47.38 -30.27
C LEU A 488 1.86 -46.21 -31.25
N PRO A 489 0.97 -45.26 -30.92
CA PRO A 489 1.05 -43.92 -31.45
C PRO A 489 0.98 -42.87 -30.33
N VAL A 490 2.09 -42.15 -30.12
CA VAL A 490 2.10 -40.91 -29.31
C VAL A 490 1.67 -39.73 -30.19
N LEU A 491 1.06 -38.72 -29.57
CA LEU A 491 0.45 -37.57 -30.25
C LEU A 491 1.50 -36.67 -30.92
N GLU A 492 1.26 -36.35 -32.20
CA GLU A 492 2.01 -35.33 -32.94
C GLU A 492 1.12 -34.14 -33.30
N ARG A 493 1.73 -32.96 -33.47
CA ARG A 493 1.05 -31.66 -33.57
C ARG A 493 0.15 -31.58 -34.83
N ARG A 494 -1.13 -31.24 -34.64
CA ARG A 494 -2.00 -30.82 -35.76
C ARG A 494 -1.94 -29.30 -35.94
N HIS A 495 -1.06 -28.85 -36.84
CA HIS A 495 -1.36 -27.61 -37.56
C HIS A 495 -2.63 -27.83 -38.40
N LEU A 496 -3.60 -26.92 -38.32
CA LEU A 496 -4.79 -26.98 -39.16
C LEU A 496 -4.60 -26.08 -40.38
N ASN A 497 -4.71 -26.65 -41.58
CA ASN A 497 -4.46 -25.92 -42.82
C ASN A 497 -5.59 -24.94 -43.15
N VAL A 498 -5.24 -23.67 -43.35
CA VAL A 498 -6.13 -22.69 -43.99
C VAL A 498 -6.07 -22.89 -45.51
N GLU A 499 -6.85 -23.84 -46.03
CA GLU A 499 -7.02 -23.98 -47.47
C GLU A 499 -7.98 -22.92 -48.04
N LYS A 500 -7.57 -22.30 -49.14
CA LYS A 500 -8.32 -21.25 -49.83
C LYS A 500 -9.48 -21.85 -50.64
N ARG A 501 -10.68 -21.26 -50.54
CA ARG A 501 -11.70 -21.37 -51.59
C ARG A 501 -12.14 -19.99 -52.06
N THR A 502 -11.89 -19.71 -53.34
CA THR A 502 -12.31 -18.51 -54.07
C THR A 502 -13.68 -18.71 -54.74
N PRO A 503 -14.35 -17.63 -55.21
CA PRO A 503 -15.81 -17.58 -55.29
C PRO A 503 -16.40 -17.75 -56.71
N PRO A 504 -17.73 -17.90 -56.84
CA PRO A 504 -18.46 -17.51 -58.04
C PRO A 504 -18.69 -15.99 -58.11
N LYS A 505 -18.82 -15.43 -59.32
CA LYS A 505 -19.18 -14.02 -59.56
C LYS A 505 -19.85 -13.86 -60.93
N LYS A 506 -20.77 -12.89 -61.09
CA LYS A 506 -21.61 -12.62 -62.29
C LYS A 506 -22.62 -13.77 -62.59
N ALA A 507 -23.71 -13.59 -63.33
CA ALA A 507 -24.58 -12.45 -63.71
C ALA A 507 -25.80 -13.07 -64.48
N THR A 508 -26.88 -12.40 -64.86
CA THR A 508 -27.28 -10.97 -64.81
C THR A 508 -28.37 -10.77 -63.71
N ASP A 509 -29.42 -9.92 -63.68
CA ASP A 509 -30.13 -9.02 -64.62
C ASP A 509 -30.62 -7.74 -63.89
N LEU A 510 -31.04 -6.73 -64.66
CA LEU A 510 -31.59 -5.46 -64.18
C LEU A 510 -32.55 -4.88 -65.25
N GLU A 511 -33.82 -4.64 -64.93
CA GLU A 511 -34.67 -3.54 -65.45
C GLU A 511 -36.16 -3.69 -65.06
N ALA A 512 -36.60 -2.91 -64.07
CA ALA A 512 -37.97 -2.39 -63.95
C ALA A 512 -37.98 -1.15 -63.03
N ASP A 513 -38.88 -0.20 -63.30
CA ASP A 513 -39.30 0.92 -62.45
C ASP A 513 -38.37 2.15 -62.27
N LEU A 514 -37.90 2.66 -63.41
CA LEU A 514 -37.68 4.10 -63.63
C LEU A 514 -39.02 4.88 -63.60
N LEU A 515 -39.58 5.24 -62.42
CA LEU A 515 -40.77 6.13 -62.38
C LEU A 515 -41.06 6.93 -61.08
N ALA A 516 -40.05 7.52 -60.42
CA ALA A 516 -40.27 8.37 -59.24
C ALA A 516 -39.28 9.55 -59.04
N LEU A 517 -39.04 10.37 -60.08
CA LEU A 517 -38.31 11.64 -59.92
C LEU A 517 -38.95 12.80 -60.72
N GLN A 518 -39.50 13.79 -60.01
CA GLN A 518 -39.73 15.12 -60.58
C GLN A 518 -39.87 16.22 -59.51
N LYS A 519 -39.24 17.37 -59.79
CA LYS A 519 -39.22 18.63 -59.00
C LYS A 519 -38.43 18.53 -57.67
N GLY A 520 -37.43 19.38 -57.41
CA GLY A 520 -36.78 20.39 -58.26
C GLY A 520 -36.02 21.43 -57.44
N ASN A 521 -34.77 21.75 -57.83
CA ASN A 521 -33.93 22.74 -57.13
C ASN A 521 -34.31 24.19 -57.47
N VAL A 522 -34.22 25.09 -56.48
CA VAL A 522 -33.88 26.51 -56.64
C VAL A 522 -32.94 26.92 -55.49
N LEU A 523 -32.11 27.94 -55.73
CA LEU A 523 -31.08 28.53 -54.86
C LEU A 523 -31.72 29.50 -53.81
N ASP A 524 -31.04 30.18 -52.86
CA ASP A 524 -29.61 30.41 -52.61
C ASP A 524 -29.32 30.90 -51.16
N ALA A 525 -28.04 31.15 -50.85
CA ALA A 525 -27.48 32.14 -49.90
C ALA A 525 -27.23 31.84 -48.39
N ALA A 526 -26.08 32.39 -47.94
CA ALA A 526 -25.74 32.89 -46.59
C ALA A 526 -25.29 31.94 -45.44
N SER A 527 -24.02 31.52 -45.53
CA SER A 527 -22.99 31.70 -44.46
C SER A 527 -23.34 31.42 -42.98
N SER A 528 -22.85 30.29 -42.46
CA SER A 528 -22.23 30.27 -41.13
C SER A 528 -21.01 29.34 -41.11
N THR A 529 -19.91 29.78 -40.49
CA THR A 529 -18.68 28.98 -40.37
C THR A 529 -18.78 28.04 -39.18
N VAL A 530 -19.24 26.81 -39.43
CA VAL A 530 -19.13 25.72 -38.45
C VAL A 530 -17.64 25.42 -38.25
N THR A 531 -17.09 25.86 -37.13
CA THR A 531 -15.78 25.39 -36.66
C THR A 531 -15.87 23.88 -36.48
N PRO A 532 -14.94 23.06 -37.00
CA PRO A 532 -14.99 21.63 -36.77
C PRO A 532 -14.93 21.39 -35.26
N ALA A 533 -15.96 20.74 -34.72
CA ALA A 533 -16.01 20.40 -33.31
C ALA A 533 -14.76 19.57 -32.98
N ARG A 534 -13.97 20.04 -32.01
CA ARG A 534 -12.75 19.37 -31.58
C ARG A 534 -13.15 18.04 -30.96
N THR A 535 -13.06 16.96 -31.74
CA THR A 535 -13.40 15.61 -31.28
C THR A 535 -12.56 15.30 -30.05
N GLY A 536 -13.22 14.98 -28.94
CA GLY A 536 -12.54 14.50 -27.74
C GLY A 536 -11.72 13.24 -28.06
N PRO A 537 -10.73 12.89 -27.22
CA PRO A 537 -9.87 11.74 -27.45
C PRO A 537 -10.73 10.48 -27.60
N THR A 538 -10.81 9.95 -28.81
CA THR A 538 -11.60 8.77 -29.14
C THR A 538 -10.93 7.56 -28.52
N CYS A 539 -11.55 7.02 -27.46
CA CYS A 539 -11.11 5.77 -26.84
C CYS A 539 -10.92 4.68 -27.89
N ARG A 540 -9.71 4.11 -27.91
CA ARG A 540 -9.43 2.85 -28.60
C ARG A 540 -9.52 1.71 -27.58
N PRO A 541 -10.27 0.63 -27.85
CA PRO A 541 -10.28 -0.54 -26.99
C PRO A 541 -8.87 -1.09 -26.75
N GLN A 542 -8.59 -1.46 -25.50
CA GLN A 542 -7.39 -2.17 -25.06
C GLN A 542 -7.79 -3.19 -23.98
N GLY A 543 -6.93 -4.19 -23.73
CA GLY A 543 -7.01 -5.02 -22.52
C GLY A 543 -6.53 -4.26 -21.28
N PHE A 544 -6.03 -4.97 -20.27
CA PHE A 544 -5.30 -4.30 -19.18
C PHE A 544 -3.99 -3.70 -19.69
N ALA A 545 -3.60 -2.58 -19.09
CA ALA A 545 -2.36 -1.88 -19.36
C ALA A 545 -1.74 -1.35 -18.07
N SER A 546 -0.50 -0.85 -18.16
CA SER A 546 0.11 -0.09 -17.06
C SER A 546 -0.71 1.16 -16.73
N SER A 547 -0.93 1.43 -15.44
CA SER A 547 -1.57 2.67 -14.99
C SER A 547 -0.67 3.91 -15.14
N SER A 548 0.58 3.78 -15.61
CA SER A 548 1.46 4.92 -15.89
C SER A 548 2.54 4.61 -16.93
N SER A 549 2.60 5.43 -17.99
CA SER A 549 3.65 5.35 -19.02
C SER A 549 5.02 5.93 -18.60
N TYR A 550 5.15 6.43 -17.36
CA TYR A 550 6.34 7.18 -16.89
C TYR A 550 6.78 6.87 -15.45
N GLY A 551 5.86 6.49 -14.56
CA GLY A 551 6.19 6.16 -13.16
C GLY A 551 6.86 4.80 -13.01
N ARG A 552 7.50 4.53 -11.87
CA ARG A 552 7.89 3.17 -11.47
C ARG A 552 6.65 2.27 -11.34
N GLU A 553 6.83 0.98 -11.55
CA GLU A 553 5.85 -0.06 -11.22
C GLU A 553 6.39 -0.92 -10.07
N GLU A 554 5.57 -1.12 -9.03
CA GLU A 554 5.87 -2.01 -7.91
C GLU A 554 5.24 -3.40 -8.17
N TYR A 555 6.02 -4.44 -7.94
CA TYR A 555 5.62 -5.84 -8.01
C TYR A 555 5.89 -6.51 -6.66
N THR A 556 4.87 -7.05 -6.00
CA THR A 556 4.99 -7.62 -4.65
C THR A 556 4.13 -8.88 -4.49
N LEU A 557 4.25 -9.53 -3.34
CA LEU A 557 3.29 -10.49 -2.79
C LEU A 557 2.62 -9.98 -1.51
N GLY A 558 2.78 -8.69 -1.17
CA GLY A 558 2.02 -8.04 -0.11
C GLY A 558 0.76 -7.35 -0.64
N GLY A 559 0.24 -6.45 0.20
CA GLY A 559 -0.93 -5.62 -0.05
C GLY A 559 -1.06 -5.11 -1.48
N MET A 560 -2.31 -5.03 -1.94
CA MET A 560 -2.69 -4.62 -3.31
C MET A 560 -2.45 -5.67 -4.40
N SER A 561 -1.92 -6.85 -4.10
CA SER A 561 -1.55 -7.83 -5.13
C SER A 561 -1.55 -9.30 -4.68
N ASP A 562 -1.00 -9.59 -3.50
CA ASP A 562 -1.27 -10.74 -2.63
C ASP A 562 -2.35 -11.73 -3.12
N SER A 563 -3.63 -11.44 -2.84
CA SER A 563 -4.73 -12.41 -2.98
C SER A 563 -5.07 -12.74 -4.44
N THR A 564 -4.60 -11.95 -5.42
CA THR A 564 -4.68 -12.32 -6.85
C THR A 564 -3.84 -13.56 -7.15
N TYR A 565 -2.60 -13.61 -6.65
CA TYR A 565 -1.70 -14.76 -6.86
C TYR A 565 -2.19 -15.99 -6.09
N GLU A 566 -2.74 -15.77 -4.90
CA GLU A 566 -3.37 -16.77 -4.04
C GLU A 566 -4.59 -17.43 -4.70
N TYR A 567 -5.40 -16.64 -5.41
CA TYR A 567 -6.62 -17.13 -6.06
C TYR A 567 -6.33 -18.00 -7.28
N LEU A 568 -5.16 -17.92 -7.92
CA LEU A 568 -4.82 -18.78 -9.05
C LEU A 568 -4.89 -20.30 -8.70
N PRO A 569 -4.16 -20.83 -7.70
CA PRO A 569 -4.28 -22.24 -7.31
C PRO A 569 -5.62 -22.56 -6.63
N LYS A 570 -6.21 -21.62 -5.86
CA LYS A 570 -7.51 -21.81 -5.19
C LYS A 570 -8.67 -21.96 -6.20
N GLN A 571 -8.70 -21.14 -7.25
CA GLN A 571 -9.70 -21.18 -8.32
C GLN A 571 -9.49 -22.35 -9.28
N TRP A 572 -8.23 -22.74 -9.57
CA TRP A 572 -7.96 -24.00 -10.28
C TRP A 572 -8.55 -25.19 -9.52
N LEU A 573 -8.41 -25.23 -8.18
CA LEU A 573 -9.05 -26.23 -7.32
C LEU A 573 -10.58 -26.16 -7.36
N LEU A 574 -11.18 -24.97 -7.23
CA LEU A 574 -12.62 -24.78 -7.18
C LEU A 574 -13.33 -25.17 -8.49
N LEU A 575 -12.64 -25.03 -9.63
CA LEU A 575 -13.11 -25.48 -10.95
C LEU A 575 -12.87 -26.99 -11.21
N GLY A 576 -12.32 -27.73 -10.25
CA GLY A 576 -11.98 -29.15 -10.42
C GLY A 576 -10.80 -29.36 -11.37
N GLY A 577 -9.88 -28.41 -11.41
CA GLY A 577 -8.70 -28.39 -12.28
C GLY A 577 -8.99 -28.24 -13.77
N GLN A 578 -10.21 -27.88 -14.17
CA GLN A 578 -10.61 -27.90 -15.58
C GLN A 578 -9.90 -26.83 -16.42
N GLU A 579 -9.81 -25.59 -15.92
CA GLU A 579 -9.20 -24.44 -16.60
C GLU A 579 -7.70 -24.31 -16.28
N ASP A 580 -6.84 -24.80 -17.18
CA ASP A 580 -5.38 -24.82 -16.93
C ASP A 580 -4.70 -23.44 -17.02
N LYS A 581 -5.42 -22.38 -17.46
CA LYS A 581 -4.88 -20.99 -17.46
C LYS A 581 -4.46 -20.52 -16.07
N TYR A 582 -5.24 -20.84 -15.03
CA TYR A 582 -4.92 -20.49 -13.65
C TYR A 582 -3.63 -21.15 -13.17
N ARG A 583 -3.39 -22.41 -13.58
CA ARG A 583 -2.11 -23.11 -13.35
C ARG A 583 -0.97 -22.41 -14.09
N ALA A 584 -1.13 -22.16 -15.39
CA ALA A 584 -0.07 -21.59 -16.22
C ALA A 584 0.37 -20.20 -15.73
N MET A 585 -0.61 -19.34 -15.39
CA MET A 585 -0.35 -18.04 -14.78
C MET A 585 0.41 -18.18 -13.45
N PHE A 586 -0.04 -19.07 -12.56
CA PHE A 586 0.61 -19.29 -11.27
C PHE A 586 2.04 -19.80 -11.40
N GLU A 587 2.29 -20.82 -12.22
CA GLU A 587 3.63 -21.39 -12.39
C GLU A 587 4.62 -20.34 -12.92
N TRP A 588 4.20 -19.51 -13.88
CA TRP A 588 5.02 -18.40 -14.38
C TRP A 588 5.25 -17.32 -13.31
N SER A 589 4.20 -16.88 -12.60
CA SER A 589 4.36 -15.92 -11.50
C SER A 589 5.31 -16.42 -10.43
N MET A 590 5.17 -17.68 -9.97
CA MET A 590 6.05 -18.21 -8.93
C MET A 590 7.51 -18.32 -9.39
N ASP A 591 7.78 -18.63 -10.66
CA ASP A 591 9.15 -18.64 -11.18
C ASP A 591 9.77 -17.23 -11.31
N VAL A 592 8.96 -16.18 -11.49
CA VAL A 592 9.40 -14.76 -11.45
C VAL A 592 9.56 -14.25 -10.02
N VAL A 593 8.60 -14.53 -9.12
CA VAL A 593 8.68 -14.25 -7.67
C VAL A 593 9.96 -14.86 -7.09
N LYS A 594 10.20 -16.16 -7.32
CA LYS A 594 11.42 -16.87 -6.89
C LYS A 594 12.71 -16.26 -7.46
N LYS A 595 12.66 -15.53 -8.57
CA LYS A 595 13.83 -14.84 -9.10
C LYS A 595 14.03 -13.49 -8.41
N HIS A 596 13.00 -12.65 -8.33
CA HIS A 596 13.12 -11.22 -8.03
C HIS A 596 12.69 -10.78 -6.62
N LEU A 597 11.67 -11.39 -6.03
CA LEU A 597 11.08 -10.93 -4.76
C LEU A 597 11.59 -11.72 -3.54
N ILE A 598 11.85 -13.02 -3.71
CA ILE A 598 12.31 -13.87 -2.60
C ILE A 598 13.76 -13.51 -2.23
N PHE A 599 14.03 -13.29 -0.95
CA PHE A 599 15.38 -13.06 -0.44
C PHE A 599 15.60 -13.78 0.90
N ARG A 600 16.86 -13.86 1.35
CA ARG A 600 17.19 -14.31 2.71
C ARG A 600 17.54 -13.07 3.54
N PRO A 601 16.96 -12.89 4.74
CA PRO A 601 17.38 -11.84 5.67
C PRO A 601 18.69 -12.22 6.36
N MET A 602 19.57 -11.25 6.57
CA MET A 602 20.81 -11.42 7.34
C MET A 602 20.48 -11.33 8.83
N VAL A 603 20.49 -12.47 9.51
CA VAL A 603 20.11 -12.61 10.92
C VAL A 603 21.24 -13.20 11.77
N PRO A 604 21.45 -12.79 13.04
CA PRO A 604 22.65 -13.14 13.82
C PRO A 604 22.87 -14.63 14.11
N ARG A 605 21.82 -15.45 13.99
CA ARG A 605 21.86 -16.91 14.18
C ARG A 605 21.92 -17.69 12.87
N GLU A 606 22.06 -16.99 11.74
CA GLU A 606 22.20 -17.53 10.38
C GLU A 606 21.06 -18.49 9.96
N ASN A 607 19.86 -18.32 10.54
CA ASN A 607 18.67 -19.14 10.25
C ASN A 607 18.44 -19.30 8.73
N ASP A 608 18.06 -20.51 8.33
CA ASP A 608 17.75 -20.84 6.92
C ASP A 608 16.30 -20.50 6.58
N ILE A 609 15.99 -19.20 6.68
CA ILE A 609 14.67 -18.60 6.43
C ILE A 609 14.67 -17.78 5.13
N LEU A 610 13.48 -17.49 4.60
CA LEU A 610 13.28 -16.63 3.45
C LEU A 610 12.17 -15.61 3.75
N HIS A 611 12.23 -14.48 3.05
CA HIS A 611 11.22 -13.42 3.04
C HIS A 611 10.86 -13.08 1.59
N SER A 612 9.73 -12.39 1.40
CA SER A 612 9.31 -11.86 0.09
C SER A 612 9.24 -10.34 0.18
N GLY A 613 10.11 -9.66 -0.59
CA GLY A 613 10.14 -8.20 -0.68
C GLY A 613 9.26 -7.65 -1.82
N LYS A 614 9.40 -6.35 -2.05
CA LYS A 614 8.84 -5.62 -3.21
C LYS A 614 9.92 -5.47 -4.28
N PHE A 615 9.55 -5.53 -5.56
CA PHE A 615 10.47 -5.30 -6.68
C PHE A 615 9.97 -4.16 -7.56
N ASN A 616 10.77 -3.11 -7.67
CA ASN A 616 10.43 -1.90 -8.41
C ASN A 616 11.06 -1.90 -9.81
N VAL A 617 10.27 -1.54 -10.83
CA VAL A 617 10.74 -1.54 -12.24
C VAL A 617 10.59 -0.14 -12.86
N ALA A 618 11.69 0.38 -13.40
CA ALA A 618 11.75 1.68 -14.05
C ALA A 618 10.92 1.73 -15.36
N SER A 619 10.64 2.94 -15.86
CA SER A 619 9.76 3.17 -17.01
C SER A 619 10.48 3.41 -18.35
N LEU A 620 11.80 3.22 -18.40
CA LEU A 620 12.63 3.66 -19.52
C LEU A 620 12.64 2.66 -20.67
N LYS A 621 11.83 2.95 -21.70
CA LYS A 621 11.86 2.24 -22.99
C LYS A 621 13.23 2.38 -23.68
N GLY A 622 14.05 1.34 -23.61
CA GLY A 622 15.31 1.23 -24.36
C GLY A 622 16.49 0.75 -23.53
N GLU A 623 16.45 0.97 -22.22
CA GLU A 623 17.43 0.43 -21.27
C GLU A 623 17.06 -1.02 -20.88
N PRO A 624 18.00 -1.77 -20.25
CA PRO A 624 17.66 -3.01 -19.58
C PRO A 624 16.52 -2.82 -18.55
N LEU A 625 15.69 -3.84 -18.37
CA LEU A 625 14.71 -3.92 -17.27
C LEU A 625 15.45 -4.23 -15.96
N ASP A 626 16.27 -3.27 -15.53
CA ASP A 626 16.91 -3.27 -14.22
C ASP A 626 15.94 -2.70 -13.17
N GLY A 627 16.00 -3.23 -11.96
CA GLY A 627 14.97 -2.99 -10.94
C GLY A 627 15.46 -3.30 -9.54
N ASP A 628 14.99 -2.50 -8.58
CA ASP A 628 15.41 -2.53 -7.20
C ASP A 628 14.48 -3.40 -6.32
N LEU A 629 15.08 -4.38 -5.64
CA LEU A 629 14.46 -5.13 -4.56
C LEU A 629 14.46 -4.26 -3.29
N GLU A 630 13.28 -3.92 -2.79
CA GLU A 630 13.08 -3.35 -1.47
C GLU A 630 12.82 -4.50 -0.48
N PRO A 631 13.71 -4.75 0.50
CA PRO A 631 13.68 -5.92 1.38
C PRO A 631 12.69 -5.75 2.56
N GLU A 632 11.52 -5.17 2.27
CA GLU A 632 10.41 -5.01 3.20
C GLU A 632 9.62 -6.32 3.29
N ASN A 633 9.54 -6.93 4.48
CA ASN A 633 8.66 -8.07 4.72
C ASN A 633 7.42 -7.64 5.52
N ALA A 634 6.37 -7.24 4.81
CA ALA A 634 5.05 -6.94 5.40
C ALA A 634 4.37 -8.21 5.97
N HIS A 635 3.45 -8.05 6.92
CA HIS A 635 2.65 -9.15 7.46
C HIS A 635 1.75 -9.78 6.38
N LEU A 636 1.20 -8.94 5.49
CA LEU A 636 0.47 -9.36 4.28
C LEU A 636 1.27 -10.24 3.31
N THR A 637 2.61 -10.39 3.42
CA THR A 637 3.34 -11.37 2.58
C THR A 637 3.30 -12.79 3.17
N CYS A 638 2.87 -12.95 4.43
CA CYS A 638 3.04 -14.20 5.16
C CYS A 638 2.13 -15.35 4.72
N PHE A 639 1.01 -15.10 4.03
CA PHE A 639 0.19 -16.17 3.42
C PHE A 639 0.96 -16.93 2.32
N ALA A 640 2.02 -16.32 1.76
CA ALA A 640 2.78 -16.89 0.65
C ALA A 640 3.37 -18.27 0.98
N GLY A 641 3.67 -18.57 2.25
CA GLY A 641 4.05 -19.92 2.70
C GLY A 641 2.97 -20.96 2.35
N GLY A 642 1.72 -20.72 2.74
CA GLY A 642 0.57 -21.55 2.43
C GLY A 642 0.30 -21.66 0.93
N MET A 643 0.33 -20.53 0.23
CA MET A 643 0.17 -20.48 -1.24
C MET A 643 1.21 -21.33 -1.97
N PHE A 644 2.52 -21.12 -1.70
CA PHE A 644 3.60 -21.89 -2.30
C PHE A 644 3.48 -23.39 -1.96
N GLY A 645 3.16 -23.72 -0.70
CA GLY A 645 3.00 -25.12 -0.27
C GLY A 645 1.87 -25.84 -0.98
N MET A 646 0.73 -25.19 -1.13
CA MET A 646 -0.42 -25.72 -1.85
C MET A 646 -0.10 -25.86 -3.35
N GLY A 647 0.41 -24.81 -3.99
CA GLY A 647 0.83 -24.83 -5.40
C GLY A 647 1.86 -25.94 -5.70
N ALA A 648 2.82 -26.15 -4.81
CA ALA A 648 3.81 -27.22 -4.90
C ALA A 648 3.18 -28.63 -4.95
N LYS A 649 2.16 -28.89 -4.12
CA LYS A 649 1.40 -30.16 -4.11
C LYS A 649 0.51 -30.32 -5.34
N LEU A 650 -0.15 -29.25 -5.78
CA LEU A 650 -1.06 -29.25 -6.93
C LEU A 650 -0.32 -29.51 -8.25
N PHE A 651 0.79 -28.80 -8.46
CA PHE A 651 1.44 -28.69 -9.76
C PHE A 651 2.74 -29.49 -9.89
N ASP A 652 3.12 -30.23 -8.84
CA ASP A 652 4.26 -31.16 -8.77
C ASP A 652 5.63 -30.46 -8.73
N ARG A 653 5.72 -29.38 -7.95
CA ARG A 653 6.88 -28.48 -7.87
C ARG A 653 7.56 -28.60 -6.50
N PRO A 654 8.42 -29.61 -6.25
CA PRO A 654 8.94 -29.92 -4.91
C PRO A 654 9.88 -28.85 -4.32
N GLU A 655 10.61 -28.10 -5.16
CA GLU A 655 11.46 -26.99 -4.70
C GLU A 655 10.63 -25.86 -4.05
N ASP A 656 9.45 -25.58 -4.60
CA ASP A 656 8.52 -24.58 -4.10
C ASP A 656 7.97 -24.96 -2.71
N LEU A 657 7.93 -26.26 -2.35
CA LEU A 657 7.56 -26.72 -1.00
C LEU A 657 8.65 -26.45 0.04
N GLU A 658 9.94 -26.48 -0.34
CA GLU A 658 11.01 -26.09 0.58
C GLU A 658 11.05 -24.57 0.77
N ILE A 659 10.75 -23.80 -0.28
CA ILE A 659 10.58 -22.34 -0.19
C ILE A 659 9.37 -22.00 0.68
N ALA A 660 8.25 -22.72 0.55
CA ALA A 660 7.05 -22.56 1.38
C ALA A 660 7.35 -22.68 2.89
N LYS A 661 8.14 -23.70 3.28
CA LYS A 661 8.59 -23.85 4.68
C LYS A 661 9.42 -22.65 5.11
N LYS A 662 10.44 -22.27 4.33
CA LYS A 662 11.37 -21.19 4.69
C LYS A 662 10.70 -19.81 4.78
N LEU A 663 9.67 -19.55 3.98
CA LEU A 663 8.81 -18.38 4.10
C LEU A 663 8.00 -18.42 5.40
N THR A 664 7.39 -19.57 5.72
CA THR A 664 6.63 -19.76 6.96
C THR A 664 7.52 -19.59 8.20
N GLU A 665 8.72 -20.18 8.20
CA GLU A 665 9.74 -19.99 9.23
C GLU A 665 10.24 -18.53 9.30
N GLY A 666 10.32 -17.83 8.16
CA GLY A 666 10.64 -16.40 8.11
C GLY A 666 9.59 -15.52 8.80
N CYS A 667 8.32 -15.92 8.74
CA CYS A 667 7.22 -15.28 9.47
C CYS A 667 7.20 -15.69 10.96
N ILE A 668 7.49 -16.94 11.31
CA ILE A 668 7.67 -17.37 12.70
C ILE A 668 8.82 -16.60 13.37
N TYR A 669 9.95 -16.44 12.67
CA TYR A 669 11.07 -15.60 13.11
C TYR A 669 10.64 -14.15 13.33
N ALA A 670 9.81 -13.58 12.44
CA ALA A 670 9.29 -12.23 12.58
C ALA A 670 8.39 -12.05 13.82
N TYR A 671 7.68 -13.09 14.25
CA TYR A 671 6.98 -13.10 15.55
C TYR A 671 7.98 -13.21 16.72
N ASP A 672 8.96 -14.12 16.62
CA ASP A 672 9.90 -14.41 17.71
C ASP A 672 10.98 -13.34 17.96
N MET A 673 11.15 -12.36 17.05
CA MET A 673 12.13 -11.29 17.19
C MET A 673 11.66 -10.06 18.00
N THR A 674 10.37 -9.96 18.36
CA THR A 674 9.81 -8.79 19.05
C THR A 674 9.54 -9.02 20.54
N ALA A 675 9.41 -7.94 21.32
CA ALA A 675 9.17 -8.03 22.76
C ALA A 675 7.79 -8.64 23.12
N THR A 676 6.78 -8.45 22.27
CA THR A 676 5.45 -9.07 22.45
C THR A 676 5.43 -10.55 22.06
N GLY A 677 6.30 -10.97 21.12
CA GLY A 677 6.19 -12.26 20.43
C GLY A 677 5.23 -12.23 19.24
N ILE A 678 5.09 -11.07 18.59
CA ILE A 678 4.16 -10.78 17.48
C ILE A 678 4.91 -9.96 16.42
N MET A 679 4.76 -10.27 15.13
CA MET A 679 5.42 -9.50 14.08
C MET A 679 4.71 -8.16 13.81
N PRO A 680 5.45 -7.10 13.42
CA PRO A 680 4.86 -5.83 12.99
C PRO A 680 4.14 -5.98 11.64
N GLU A 681 3.23 -5.05 11.31
CA GLU A 681 2.59 -4.98 9.98
C GLU A 681 3.62 -4.84 8.84
N GLY A 682 4.79 -4.22 9.07
CA GLY A 682 5.90 -4.23 8.09
C GLY A 682 7.25 -3.69 8.59
N TYR A 683 8.33 -4.29 8.10
CA TYR A 683 9.72 -3.97 8.46
C TYR A 683 10.70 -4.28 7.33
N ASP A 684 11.83 -3.57 7.31
CA ASP A 684 12.93 -3.78 6.36
C ASP A 684 14.02 -4.63 7.01
N ALA A 685 14.40 -5.73 6.37
CA ALA A 685 15.55 -6.54 6.77
C ALA A 685 16.79 -6.24 5.91
N VAL A 686 17.99 -6.51 6.41
CA VAL A 686 19.19 -6.55 5.56
C VAL A 686 19.11 -7.77 4.63
N PRO A 687 19.16 -7.62 3.30
CA PRO A 687 19.16 -8.75 2.38
C PRO A 687 20.57 -9.34 2.23
N CYS A 688 20.66 -10.67 2.21
CA CYS A 688 21.88 -11.40 1.91
C CYS A 688 22.19 -11.40 0.40
N GLU A 689 23.47 -11.30 0.01
CA GLU A 689 23.91 -11.47 -1.40
C GLU A 689 23.53 -12.85 -1.98
N SER A 690 23.43 -13.86 -1.11
CA SER A 690 23.08 -15.24 -1.46
C SER A 690 21.96 -15.76 -0.56
N ARG A 691 21.05 -16.55 -1.14
CA ARG A 691 20.00 -17.25 -0.37
C ARG A 691 20.53 -18.48 0.38
N ASN A 692 21.66 -19.03 -0.07
CA ASN A 692 22.20 -20.28 0.47
C ASN A 692 23.18 -20.05 1.63
N GLU A 693 23.99 -18.99 1.53
CA GLU A 693 25.02 -18.61 2.49
C GLU A 693 24.79 -17.17 2.91
N CYS A 694 24.68 -16.92 4.22
CA CYS A 694 24.53 -15.57 4.75
C CYS A 694 25.17 -15.45 6.14
N PRO A 695 26.47 -15.15 6.20
CA PRO A 695 27.15 -14.89 7.47
C PRO A 695 26.71 -13.55 8.05
N TRP A 696 26.64 -13.45 9.38
CA TRP A 696 26.30 -12.19 10.05
C TRP A 696 27.39 -11.12 9.84
N ASN A 697 27.01 -9.95 9.32
CA ASN A 697 27.90 -8.80 9.11
C ASN A 697 27.38 -7.54 9.84
N GLU A 698 27.85 -7.36 11.08
CA GLU A 698 27.53 -6.21 11.93
C GLU A 698 27.89 -4.86 11.26
N THR A 699 28.98 -4.80 10.48
CA THR A 699 29.39 -3.56 9.79
C THR A 699 28.38 -3.16 8.71
N LEU A 700 27.98 -4.10 7.85
CA LEU A 700 26.96 -3.86 6.82
C LEU A 700 25.60 -3.51 7.44
N TYR A 701 25.23 -4.15 8.55
CA TYR A 701 24.02 -3.82 9.29
C TYR A 701 24.03 -2.36 9.77
N HIS A 702 25.13 -1.90 10.36
CA HIS A 702 25.29 -0.53 10.82
C HIS A 702 25.35 0.49 9.66
N GLU A 703 26.05 0.17 8.57
CA GLU A 703 26.07 0.98 7.34
C GLU A 703 24.67 1.19 6.75
N LEU A 704 23.81 0.17 6.76
CA LEU A 704 22.43 0.27 6.28
C LEU A 704 21.47 0.99 7.25
N ILE A 705 21.82 1.14 8.54
CA ILE A 705 21.06 1.97 9.50
C ILE A 705 21.37 3.47 9.33
N ASP A 706 22.58 3.82 8.89
CA ASP A 706 23.03 5.22 8.65
C ASP A 706 23.77 5.35 7.30
N PRO A 707 23.08 5.09 6.16
CA PRO A 707 23.69 5.04 4.82
C PRO A 707 24.09 6.43 4.28
N ARG A 708 23.95 7.48 5.09
CA ARG A 708 24.36 8.86 4.79
C ARG A 708 25.34 9.41 5.83
N SER A 709 25.97 8.55 6.62
CA SER A 709 26.93 8.89 7.68
C SER A 709 28.01 9.88 7.22
N GLU A 710 28.67 9.60 6.09
CA GLU A 710 29.70 10.46 5.50
C GLU A 710 29.16 11.84 5.14
N TRP A 711 28.06 11.91 4.38
CA TRP A 711 27.42 13.16 3.98
C TRP A 711 26.96 13.99 5.19
N ARG A 712 26.38 13.33 6.19
CA ARG A 712 25.89 13.92 7.44
C ARG A 712 27.02 14.56 8.25
N ILE A 713 28.22 13.96 8.23
CA ILE A 713 29.44 14.50 8.86
C ILE A 713 30.06 15.62 8.00
N GLN A 714 30.16 15.45 6.67
CA GLN A 714 30.72 16.44 5.74
C GLN A 714 29.90 17.75 5.76
N ASN A 715 28.58 17.66 5.61
CA ASN A 715 27.66 18.80 5.68
C ASN A 715 27.79 19.56 7.02
N TYR A 716 27.98 18.84 8.14
CA TYR A 716 28.24 19.48 9.43
C TYR A 716 29.60 20.21 9.48
N GLN A 717 30.65 19.65 8.89
CA GLN A 717 31.96 20.31 8.79
C GLN A 717 31.92 21.56 7.90
N GLU A 718 31.20 21.52 6.78
CA GLU A 718 30.94 22.68 5.93
C GLU A 718 30.16 23.77 6.67
N GLN A 719 29.09 23.41 7.38
CA GLN A 719 28.32 24.35 8.21
C GLN A 719 29.17 24.95 9.34
N LEU A 720 30.05 24.18 9.99
CA LEU A 720 31.00 24.70 10.98
C LEU A 720 31.99 25.71 10.35
N GLN A 721 32.48 25.44 9.14
CA GLN A 721 33.37 26.38 8.43
C GLN A 721 32.65 27.67 8.08
N GLN A 722 31.41 27.59 7.56
CA GLN A 722 30.58 28.78 7.29
C GLN A 722 30.23 29.54 8.57
N TYR A 723 29.95 28.84 9.67
CA TYR A 723 29.73 29.43 10.99
C TYR A 723 30.95 30.22 11.50
N GLN A 724 32.16 29.65 11.37
CA GLN A 724 33.41 30.33 11.73
C GLN A 724 33.64 31.57 10.87
N LEU A 725 33.45 31.49 9.55
CA LEU A 725 33.56 32.64 8.64
C LEU A 725 32.53 33.73 8.98
N ASN A 726 31.29 33.34 9.27
CA ASN A 726 30.22 34.26 9.65
C ASN A 726 30.46 34.91 11.02
N ILE A 727 31.02 34.19 12.01
CA ILE A 727 31.42 34.79 13.29
C ILE A 727 32.59 35.76 13.10
N VAL A 728 33.63 35.42 12.32
CA VAL A 728 34.75 36.34 12.08
C VAL A 728 34.27 37.61 11.35
N SER A 729 33.39 37.45 10.36
CA SER A 729 32.74 38.57 9.66
C SER A 729 31.91 39.43 10.64
N ALA A 730 31.02 38.80 11.42
CA ALA A 730 30.19 39.46 12.43
C ALA A 730 31.02 40.21 13.48
N SER A 731 32.10 39.61 13.98
CA SER A 731 33.03 40.24 14.92
C SER A 731 33.75 41.43 14.32
N SER A 732 34.28 41.32 13.09
CA SER A 732 34.94 42.45 12.42
C SER A 732 33.98 43.60 12.11
N TRP A 733 32.73 43.30 11.74
CA TRP A 733 31.67 44.29 11.58
C TRP A 733 31.29 44.95 12.91
N TYR A 734 31.18 44.15 13.97
CA TYR A 734 30.84 44.63 15.32
C TYR A 734 31.94 45.52 15.89
N GLU A 735 33.22 45.13 15.73
CA GLU A 735 34.38 45.94 16.10
C GLU A 735 34.43 47.25 15.31
N SER A 736 34.17 47.23 13.99
CA SER A 736 34.09 48.45 13.17
C SER A 736 32.94 49.35 13.63
N ALA A 737 31.75 48.79 13.85
CA ALA A 737 30.58 49.56 14.31
C ALA A 737 30.79 50.14 15.73
N MET A 738 31.49 49.41 16.61
CA MET A 738 31.90 49.90 17.93
C MET A 738 33.02 50.96 17.84
N ALA A 739 33.91 50.87 16.87
CA ALA A 739 34.91 51.90 16.59
C ALA A 739 34.25 53.19 16.08
N ASP A 740 33.35 53.12 15.09
CA ASP A 740 32.57 54.27 14.61
C ASP A 740 31.68 54.89 15.71
N PHE A 741 31.14 54.04 16.60
CA PHE A 741 30.38 54.45 17.77
C PHE A 741 31.22 55.20 18.82
N THR A 742 32.48 54.79 19.02
CA THR A 742 33.41 55.42 19.99
C THR A 742 34.27 56.54 19.38
N ALA A 743 34.33 56.65 18.06
CA ALA A 743 35.04 57.71 17.36
C ALA A 743 34.46 59.09 17.71
N ALA A 744 35.36 60.01 18.08
CA ALA A 744 35.03 61.40 18.37
C ALA A 744 34.68 62.17 17.08
N PRO A 745 33.73 63.13 17.13
CA PRO A 745 33.32 63.88 15.95
C PRO A 745 34.43 64.83 15.45
N GLU A 746 34.63 64.88 14.13
CA GLU A 746 35.57 65.84 13.52
C GLU A 746 35.11 67.30 13.72
N PRO A 747 36.03 68.24 14.02
CA PRO A 747 35.69 69.62 14.29
C PRO A 747 35.43 70.42 13.00
N ALA A 748 34.23 70.97 12.87
CA ALA A 748 33.88 71.86 11.76
C ALA A 748 34.70 73.16 11.78
N LEU A 749 35.31 73.50 10.63
CA LEU A 749 36.11 74.72 10.43
C LEU A 749 35.24 75.98 10.36
N ASN A 750 35.39 76.88 11.34
CA ASN A 750 35.15 78.31 11.13
C ASN A 750 35.97 79.15 12.15
N PRO A 751 36.65 80.26 11.76
CA PRO A 751 37.67 80.88 12.62
C PRO A 751 37.20 82.16 13.32
N GLN A 752 37.54 82.30 14.61
CA GLN A 752 37.99 83.58 15.18
C GLN A 752 38.82 83.38 16.47
N VAL A 753 39.60 84.40 16.83
CA VAL A 753 40.73 84.33 17.77
C VAL A 753 40.50 85.26 18.96
N VAL A 754 40.85 84.83 20.19
CA VAL A 754 41.63 85.57 21.22
C VAL A 754 42.11 84.54 22.27
N ALA A 755 43.30 84.71 22.84
CA ALA A 755 43.86 83.87 23.92
C ALA A 755 44.06 84.66 25.22
N ALA A 756 43.93 83.98 26.38
CA ALA A 756 44.32 84.49 27.70
C ALA A 756 44.81 83.35 28.61
N GLN A 757 45.70 83.68 29.55
CA GLN A 757 46.53 82.74 30.32
C GLN A 757 45.93 82.39 31.70
N ALA A 758 46.30 81.22 32.27
CA ALA A 758 47.03 81.10 33.55
C ALA A 758 46.76 79.78 34.34
N THR A 759 47.82 79.26 34.95
CA THR A 759 47.88 78.22 36.01
C THR A 759 48.41 78.88 37.31
N PRO A 760 48.50 78.24 38.51
CA PRO A 760 48.35 76.81 38.84
C PRO A 760 47.52 76.46 40.10
N THR A 761 47.55 75.18 40.49
CA THR A 761 47.03 74.59 41.74
C THR A 761 47.85 74.94 43.00
N PRO A 762 47.28 74.66 44.19
CA PRO A 762 47.99 73.82 45.17
C PRO A 762 47.16 72.61 45.67
N SER A 763 47.71 71.85 46.62
CA SER A 763 47.35 70.45 46.96
C SER A 763 47.01 70.22 48.46
N TYR A 764 47.09 68.96 48.91
CA TYR A 764 46.75 68.39 50.24
C TYR A 764 45.24 68.11 50.45
N VAL A 765 44.74 66.89 50.73
CA VAL A 765 45.21 65.66 51.45
C VAL A 765 45.11 65.74 52.98
N PHE A 766 44.13 65.03 53.57
CA PHE A 766 44.35 63.95 54.55
C PHE A 766 43.06 63.12 54.79
N ALA A 767 43.14 62.11 55.67
CA ALA A 767 42.10 61.12 56.05
C ALA A 767 40.98 61.75 56.95
N ASP A 768 39.95 61.06 57.48
CA ASP A 768 39.92 59.67 57.96
C ASP A 768 38.50 59.08 58.26
N THR A 769 38.42 57.74 58.36
CA THR A 769 37.45 56.87 59.08
C THR A 769 35.91 56.82 58.81
N LEU A 770 35.42 55.57 58.80
CA LEU A 770 34.18 55.03 59.42
C LEU A 770 32.76 55.31 58.87
N ASP A 771 32.36 54.47 57.90
CA ASP A 771 31.28 53.46 58.00
C ASP A 771 29.89 53.83 58.61
N LYS A 772 28.82 53.73 57.78
CA LYS A 772 27.70 52.80 58.04
C LYS A 772 26.66 52.56 56.93
N ARG A 773 26.40 51.26 56.70
CA ARG A 773 25.14 50.56 56.31
C ARG A 773 24.79 50.32 54.82
N GLN A 774 24.23 49.11 54.64
CA GLN A 774 23.42 48.55 53.53
C GLN A 774 24.20 48.24 52.24
N VAL A 775 24.59 46.98 51.97
CA VAL A 775 23.77 45.79 51.58
C VAL A 775 23.24 45.99 50.15
N ILE A 776 23.90 45.44 49.11
CA ILE A 776 23.86 44.03 48.62
C ILE A 776 22.48 43.76 47.98
N ASP A 777 22.37 43.30 46.72
CA ASP A 777 23.03 42.10 46.16
C ASP A 777 23.30 42.13 44.63
N LEU A 778 23.78 40.98 44.09
CA LEU A 778 23.96 40.55 42.68
C LEU A 778 25.31 40.79 41.99
N LEU A 779 26.26 39.87 42.23
CA LEU A 779 27.40 39.37 41.42
C LEU A 779 28.01 38.18 42.22
N ASP A 780 28.61 37.10 41.68
CA ASP A 780 28.53 36.49 40.35
C ASP A 780 29.06 35.02 40.44
N ASP A 781 29.03 34.30 39.31
CA ASP A 781 29.77 33.07 38.93
C ASP A 781 30.58 32.19 39.94
N ALA A 782 30.16 30.91 39.97
CA ALA A 782 30.94 29.71 39.59
C ALA A 782 32.17 29.17 40.38
N THR A 783 32.36 27.83 40.21
CA THR A 783 33.54 26.98 40.53
C THR A 783 33.92 26.73 41.99
N HIS A 784 33.84 25.45 42.43
CA HIS A 784 35.02 24.55 42.49
C HIS A 784 34.63 23.10 42.84
N VAL A 785 35.61 22.22 43.04
CA VAL A 785 35.51 20.75 42.99
C VAL A 785 35.97 20.09 44.31
N ASN A 786 35.47 18.86 44.56
CA ASN A 786 36.05 17.73 45.32
C ASN A 786 35.55 17.34 46.75
N THR A 787 35.63 16.01 46.96
CA THR A 787 35.83 15.21 48.19
C THR A 787 34.74 15.02 49.27
N GLU A 788 34.19 13.78 49.28
CA GLU A 788 34.20 12.78 50.40
C GLU A 788 33.24 12.85 51.62
N ASP A 789 32.42 11.78 51.73
CA ASP A 789 32.29 10.84 52.88
C ASP A 789 31.29 10.96 54.09
N ILE A 790 30.12 10.31 53.89
CA ILE A 790 29.37 9.35 54.78
C ILE A 790 28.65 9.89 56.10
N PRO A 791 27.97 9.08 56.98
CA PRO A 791 26.48 9.07 57.11
C PRO A 791 25.83 9.38 58.51
N GLY A 792 24.47 9.48 58.57
CA GLY A 792 23.72 9.34 59.86
C GLY A 792 22.18 9.57 59.93
N VAL A 793 21.35 8.58 59.50
CA VAL A 793 20.27 7.84 60.25
C VAL A 793 19.65 8.47 61.55
N PRO A 794 18.33 8.35 61.95
CA PRO A 794 17.08 7.83 61.31
C PRO A 794 15.71 8.58 61.57
N ALA A 795 14.62 8.10 60.89
CA ALA A 795 13.18 8.11 61.32
C ALA A 795 12.42 9.49 61.39
N LYS A 796 11.06 9.59 61.42
CA LYS A 796 9.95 8.64 61.71
C LYS A 796 8.59 9.12 61.08
N ALA A 797 7.64 8.22 60.83
CA ALA A 797 6.24 8.51 60.38
C ALA A 797 5.25 8.74 61.59
N PRO A 798 3.91 9.03 61.46
CA PRO A 798 3.01 9.02 60.27
C PRO A 798 1.92 10.15 60.16
N ASN A 799 1.08 10.10 59.08
CA ASN A 799 -0.35 10.46 58.83
C ASN A 799 -1.11 11.55 59.68
N PRO A 800 -2.24 12.19 59.20
CA PRO A 800 -3.10 11.89 58.02
C PRO A 800 -3.54 13.11 57.15
N SER A 801 -4.44 12.89 56.18
CA SER A 801 -5.23 13.89 55.40
C SER A 801 -6.65 14.10 56.00
N PRO A 802 -7.56 14.97 55.47
CA PRO A 802 -7.45 16.06 54.46
C PRO A 802 -7.92 17.45 55.00
N PRO A 803 -8.02 18.51 54.17
CA PRO A 803 -9.30 18.84 53.50
C PRO A 803 -9.11 19.34 52.04
N ALA A 804 -10.11 20.01 51.44
CA ALA A 804 -10.29 20.10 49.99
C ALA A 804 -10.29 21.52 49.35
N ALA A 805 -10.17 21.50 48.01
CA ALA A 805 -10.77 22.42 47.02
C ALA A 805 -9.89 23.46 46.28
N VAL A 806 -10.39 23.81 45.08
CA VAL A 806 -10.00 24.87 44.12
C VAL A 806 -8.86 24.54 43.13
N ARG A 807 -9.18 24.70 41.83
CA ARG A 807 -8.27 24.58 40.66
C ARG A 807 -7.53 25.92 40.40
N PRO A 808 -6.47 25.90 39.57
CA PRO A 808 -6.60 26.66 38.32
C PRO A 808 -6.16 25.91 37.05
N LEU A 809 -6.90 26.22 35.98
CA LEU A 809 -6.54 26.27 34.54
C LEU A 809 -5.24 25.57 34.09
N ALA A 810 -5.39 24.51 33.29
CA ALA A 810 -4.33 23.99 32.42
C ALA A 810 -4.41 24.65 31.02
N VAL A 811 -3.26 24.80 30.36
CA VAL A 811 -3.15 25.22 28.95
C VAL A 811 -3.19 23.97 28.06
N PRO A 812 -3.91 23.97 26.92
CA PRO A 812 -3.94 22.81 26.02
C PRO A 812 -2.62 22.68 25.24
N HIS A 813 -2.01 21.49 25.29
CA HIS A 813 -1.02 21.06 24.31
C HIS A 813 -1.69 20.06 23.35
N THR A 814 -1.53 20.28 22.05
CA THR A 814 -2.01 19.39 20.98
C THR A 814 -1.04 18.23 20.78
N PRO A 815 -1.48 16.97 20.81
CA PRO A 815 -0.72 15.85 20.27
C PRO A 815 -0.61 15.99 18.75
N HIS A 816 0.54 15.67 18.18
CA HIS A 816 0.62 15.32 16.76
C HIS A 816 0.09 13.89 16.59
N GLN A 817 -0.73 13.67 15.55
CA GLN A 817 -1.12 12.35 15.09
C GLN A 817 -0.56 12.17 13.68
N ASP A 818 0.30 11.18 13.49
CA ASP A 818 0.75 10.78 12.16
C ASP A 818 -0.27 9.79 11.59
N HIS A 819 -1.06 10.25 10.62
CA HIS A 819 -2.06 9.44 9.90
C HIS A 819 -1.60 9.22 8.46
N GLU A 820 -1.13 8.02 8.12
CA GLU A 820 -1.14 7.56 6.72
C GLU A 820 -2.48 6.91 6.38
N SER A 821 -3.46 7.76 6.05
CA SER A 821 -4.71 7.34 5.39
C SER A 821 -4.73 7.90 3.98
N VAL A 822 -4.49 7.04 2.99
CA VAL A 822 -4.50 7.42 1.57
C VAL A 822 -5.93 7.71 1.11
N MET A 823 -6.22 8.97 0.73
CA MET A 823 -7.02 9.38 -0.44
C MET A 823 -7.56 10.83 -0.33
N GLY A 824 -7.23 11.68 -1.33
CA GLY A 824 -8.07 12.82 -1.76
C GLY A 824 -7.98 14.15 -0.98
N GLY A 825 -7.59 15.22 -1.68
CA GLY A 825 -7.73 16.61 -1.20
C GLY A 825 -7.30 17.65 -2.25
N GLU A 826 -8.14 18.65 -2.52
CA GLU A 826 -7.81 19.82 -3.35
C GLU A 826 -7.39 21.02 -2.47
N PRO A 827 -6.59 21.99 -2.97
CA PRO A 827 -6.10 23.12 -2.19
C PRO A 827 -6.98 24.37 -2.26
N GLU A 828 -7.26 25.01 -1.12
CA GLU A 828 -7.69 26.42 -1.06
C GLU A 828 -6.52 27.35 -0.66
N GLU A 829 -6.39 28.50 -1.32
CA GLU A 829 -5.45 29.58 -0.97
C GLU A 829 -6.13 30.62 -0.04
N GLY A 830 -5.41 31.25 0.89
CA GLY A 830 -6.02 32.37 1.62
C GLY A 830 -5.35 33.03 2.83
N GLU A 831 -4.01 33.13 2.94
CA GLU A 831 -3.42 33.93 4.02
C GLU A 831 -3.47 35.44 3.74
N GLY A 832 -4.00 36.22 4.70
CA GLY A 832 -3.98 37.68 4.72
C GLY A 832 -3.33 38.22 6.00
N PRO A 833 -2.40 39.21 5.93
CA PRO A 833 -1.61 39.61 7.10
C PRO A 833 -2.43 40.46 8.12
N PRO A 834 -2.26 40.22 9.44
CA PRO A 834 -3.06 40.89 10.46
C PRO A 834 -2.58 42.31 10.80
N THR A 835 -3.49 43.27 10.81
CA THR A 835 -3.24 44.65 11.27
C THR A 835 -3.17 44.69 12.81
N LYS A 836 -2.10 45.28 13.37
CA LYS A 836 -2.05 45.67 14.79
C LYS A 836 -2.39 47.14 14.96
N VAL A 837 -3.26 47.44 15.93
CA VAL A 837 -3.60 48.79 16.39
C VAL A 837 -3.10 48.94 17.82
N GLN A 838 -2.39 50.03 18.11
CA GLN A 838 -2.09 50.48 19.48
C GLN A 838 -3.07 51.61 19.87
N PRO A 839 -3.43 51.76 21.16
CA PRO A 839 -4.06 52.96 21.68
C PRO A 839 -3.00 53.94 22.22
N ASP A 840 -3.03 55.18 21.74
CA ASP A 840 -2.14 56.25 22.21
C ASP A 840 -2.52 56.77 23.60
N LEU A 841 -1.53 57.33 24.31
CA LEU A 841 -1.73 58.19 25.49
C LEU A 841 -0.72 59.36 25.44
N ASP A 842 -1.18 60.52 24.98
CA ASP A 842 -0.37 61.73 24.85
C ASP A 842 0.07 62.32 26.20
N ILE A 843 1.33 62.74 26.28
CA ILE A 843 1.82 63.76 27.23
C ILE A 843 2.64 64.79 26.45
N PRO A 844 2.49 66.12 26.68
CA PRO A 844 2.92 67.12 25.69
C PRO A 844 4.43 67.34 25.57
N GLU A 845 4.85 67.82 24.40
CA GLU A 845 6.23 68.16 24.08
C GLU A 845 6.82 69.24 25.01
N ILE A 846 8.03 68.98 25.52
CA ILE A 846 8.94 70.04 25.98
C ILE A 846 9.98 70.24 24.89
N GLY A 847 9.94 71.41 24.24
CA GLY A 847 10.77 71.74 23.09
C GLY A 847 12.27 71.87 23.41
N GLY A 848 13.00 70.77 23.26
CA GLY A 848 14.46 70.75 23.22
C GLY A 848 14.92 69.48 22.51
N SER A 849 15.61 69.61 21.37
CA SER A 849 16.04 68.46 20.58
C SER A 849 16.91 67.52 21.42
N PRO A 850 16.49 66.27 21.69
CA PRO A 850 17.38 65.31 22.33
C PRO A 850 18.54 65.05 21.36
N ILE A 851 19.77 65.23 21.86
CA ILE A 851 20.96 64.73 21.17
C ILE A 851 20.74 63.23 20.95
N PRO A 852 20.87 62.70 19.72
CA PRO A 852 20.64 61.28 19.47
C PRO A 852 21.66 60.50 20.28
N SER A 853 21.20 59.88 21.37
CA SER A 853 21.98 58.90 22.11
C SER A 853 22.31 57.77 21.15
N ARG A 854 23.59 57.66 20.76
CA ARG A 854 24.05 56.53 19.95
C ARG A 854 23.65 55.27 20.71
N ILE A 855 22.81 54.42 20.12
CA ILE A 855 22.53 53.08 20.63
C ILE A 855 23.71 52.21 20.22
N ALA A 856 24.32 51.49 21.17
CA ALA A 856 25.44 50.62 20.85
C ALA A 856 24.98 49.56 19.82
N PRO A 857 25.79 49.24 18.79
CA PRO A 857 25.47 48.13 17.91
C PRO A 857 25.29 46.86 18.74
N ALA A 858 24.33 46.03 18.35
CA ALA A 858 24.18 44.67 18.88
C ALA A 858 24.99 43.71 18.00
N PHE A 859 25.55 42.65 18.59
CA PHE A 859 26.21 41.61 17.82
C PHE A 859 25.15 40.89 16.96
N PRO A 860 25.37 40.68 15.65
CA PRO A 860 24.36 40.08 14.79
C PRO A 860 24.20 38.59 15.13
N TYR A 861 22.96 38.09 15.10
CA TYR A 861 22.69 36.69 15.39
C TYR A 861 23.29 35.78 14.31
N VAL A 862 24.30 34.99 14.67
CA VAL A 862 24.91 33.98 13.80
C VAL A 862 24.45 32.59 14.26
N TYR A 863 23.76 31.86 13.37
CA TYR A 863 23.31 30.49 13.63
C TYR A 863 24.49 29.55 13.88
N SER A 864 24.52 28.90 15.06
CA SER A 864 25.50 27.89 15.40
C SER A 864 24.98 26.49 15.04
N PRO A 865 25.68 25.69 14.21
CA PRO A 865 25.22 24.37 13.83
C PRO A 865 25.38 23.38 15.00
N MET A 866 24.32 22.66 15.32
CA MET A 866 24.32 21.68 16.42
C MET A 866 25.23 20.48 16.10
N PRO A 867 25.96 19.93 17.09
CA PRO A 867 26.85 18.80 16.86
C PRO A 867 26.08 17.55 16.41
N VAL A 868 26.53 16.95 15.31
CA VAL A 868 26.00 15.66 14.83
C VAL A 868 26.69 14.49 15.54
N LEU A 869 25.91 13.46 15.87
CA LEU A 869 26.43 12.19 16.41
C LEU A 869 27.42 11.54 15.42
N SER A 870 28.45 10.83 15.90
CA SER A 870 29.23 9.95 15.03
C SER A 870 28.36 8.84 14.43
N HIS A 871 28.85 8.15 13.41
CA HIS A 871 28.16 6.99 12.82
C HIS A 871 27.76 5.95 13.90
N LYS A 872 28.71 5.56 14.75
CA LYS A 872 28.50 4.56 15.81
C LYS A 872 27.50 5.02 16.87
N GLU A 873 27.53 6.29 17.26
CA GLU A 873 26.58 6.84 18.23
C GLU A 873 25.18 6.97 17.63
N TYR A 874 25.07 7.43 16.38
CA TYR A 874 23.80 7.53 15.67
C TYR A 874 23.15 6.15 15.51
N VAL A 875 23.90 5.15 15.06
CA VAL A 875 23.40 3.77 14.91
C VAL A 875 22.99 3.18 16.26
N LYS A 876 23.80 3.36 17.32
CA LYS A 876 23.45 2.90 18.68
C LYS A 876 22.15 3.55 19.18
N ASN A 877 22.06 4.87 19.12
CA ASN A 877 20.87 5.61 19.53
C ASN A 877 19.65 5.15 18.72
N ARG A 878 19.78 5.00 17.41
CA ARG A 878 18.69 4.55 16.53
C ARG A 878 18.21 3.15 16.89
N ILE A 879 19.10 2.19 17.16
CA ILE A 879 18.72 0.85 17.63
C ILE A 879 17.98 0.90 18.99
N GLU A 880 18.45 1.73 19.93
CA GLU A 880 17.86 1.85 21.27
C GLU A 880 16.52 2.61 21.28
N GLU A 881 16.39 3.69 20.49
CA GLU A 881 15.20 4.54 20.38
C GLU A 881 14.10 3.86 19.53
N GLU A 882 14.46 3.30 18.37
CA GLU A 882 13.52 2.57 17.50
C GLU A 882 13.30 1.11 17.93
N ARG A 883 13.97 0.62 18.98
CA ARG A 883 13.88 -0.78 19.48
C ARG A 883 14.07 -1.82 18.37
N LEU A 884 15.04 -1.60 17.48
CA LEU A 884 15.25 -2.45 16.29
C LEU A 884 15.81 -3.83 16.68
N PRO A 885 15.20 -4.94 16.24
CA PRO A 885 15.81 -6.27 16.31
C PRO A 885 17.07 -6.34 15.42
N GLU A 886 18.03 -7.16 15.84
CA GLU A 886 19.27 -7.39 15.08
C GLU A 886 18.96 -7.95 13.67
N GLY A 887 19.43 -7.25 12.63
CA GLY A 887 19.14 -7.54 11.22
C GLY A 887 17.99 -6.72 10.60
N VAL A 888 17.21 -6.01 11.42
CA VAL A 888 16.13 -5.09 10.98
C VAL A 888 16.64 -3.65 10.97
N VAL A 889 16.47 -2.94 9.85
CA VAL A 889 17.01 -1.58 9.63
C VAL A 889 15.95 -0.47 9.74
N ARG A 890 14.66 -0.84 9.65
CA ARG A 890 13.49 0.02 9.85
C ARG A 890 12.30 -0.87 10.20
N ILE A 891 11.42 -0.41 11.09
CA ILE A 891 10.06 -0.97 11.25
C ILE A 891 9.11 0.14 10.81
N ALA A 892 8.43 -0.06 9.68
CA ALA A 892 7.62 0.97 9.04
C ALA A 892 6.26 1.12 9.74
N ALA A 893 5.61 -0.01 10.05
CA ALA A 893 4.31 -0.05 10.72
C ALA A 893 4.39 -1.02 11.92
N ARG A 894 4.44 -0.45 13.13
CA ARG A 894 4.75 -1.16 14.40
C ARG A 894 3.56 -1.85 15.03
N ASN A 895 2.36 -1.47 14.62
CA ASN A 895 1.10 -2.02 15.08
C ASN A 895 0.96 -3.50 14.72
N TYR A 896 -0.08 -4.12 15.26
CA TYR A 896 -0.60 -5.41 14.77
C TYR A 896 -2.12 -5.40 14.92
N ILE A 897 -2.84 -5.61 13.81
CA ILE A 897 -4.30 -5.45 13.77
C ILE A 897 -5.09 -6.76 13.88
N LEU A 898 -4.55 -7.76 14.58
CA LEU A 898 -5.14 -9.11 14.75
C LEU A 898 -5.10 -10.03 13.51
N ARG A 899 -4.26 -9.73 12.52
CA ARG A 899 -4.22 -10.40 11.21
C ARG A 899 -3.81 -11.90 11.22
N PRO A 900 -4.23 -12.71 10.22
CA PRO A 900 -4.09 -14.18 10.20
C PRO A 900 -2.93 -14.76 9.37
N GLU A 901 -2.29 -14.03 8.46
CA GLU A 901 -1.57 -14.55 7.29
C GLU A 901 -0.40 -15.48 7.67
N ALA A 902 0.27 -15.18 8.78
CA ALA A 902 1.31 -16.04 9.36
C ALA A 902 0.75 -17.35 9.96
N ILE A 903 -0.42 -17.32 10.62
CA ILE A 903 -1.05 -18.54 11.15
C ILE A 903 -1.77 -19.35 10.07
N GLU A 904 -2.26 -18.73 8.98
CA GLU A 904 -2.68 -19.42 7.76
C GLU A 904 -1.54 -20.29 7.21
N SER A 905 -0.36 -19.71 6.98
CA SER A 905 0.79 -20.46 6.46
C SER A 905 1.24 -21.57 7.40
N VAL A 906 1.26 -21.35 8.72
CA VAL A 906 1.54 -22.38 9.72
C VAL A 906 0.49 -23.51 9.68
N TRP A 907 -0.79 -23.19 9.48
CA TRP A 907 -1.85 -24.19 9.30
C TRP A 907 -1.68 -24.99 8.01
N TYR A 908 -1.44 -24.33 6.87
CA TYR A 908 -1.14 -24.99 5.61
C TYR A 908 0.10 -25.89 5.71
N MET A 909 1.20 -25.41 6.30
CA MET A 909 2.40 -26.21 6.49
C MET A 909 2.14 -27.44 7.37
N TYR A 910 1.40 -27.31 8.47
CA TYR A 910 0.96 -28.47 9.27
C TYR A 910 0.21 -29.48 8.40
N ARG A 911 -0.82 -29.00 7.69
CA ARG A 911 -1.73 -29.80 6.85
C ARG A 911 -1.01 -30.49 5.67
N ILE A 912 0.02 -29.87 5.11
CA ILE A 912 0.76 -30.31 3.90
C ILE A 912 1.97 -31.22 4.21
N THR A 913 2.62 -31.00 5.36
CA THR A 913 3.86 -31.71 5.75
C THR A 913 3.64 -32.79 6.82
N GLY A 914 2.64 -32.63 7.69
CA GLY A 914 2.41 -33.50 8.84
C GLY A 914 3.32 -33.26 10.05
N ASP A 915 4.23 -32.28 9.99
CA ASP A 915 5.20 -32.02 11.05
C ASP A 915 4.56 -31.39 12.28
N ALA A 916 4.89 -31.87 13.48
CA ALA A 916 4.40 -31.33 14.74
C ALA A 916 4.96 -29.93 15.04
N HIS A 917 6.09 -29.53 14.46
CA HIS A 917 6.71 -28.22 14.70
C HIS A 917 5.72 -27.06 14.49
N TRP A 918 4.93 -27.10 13.41
CA TRP A 918 3.93 -26.08 13.11
C TRP A 918 2.85 -25.95 14.20
N ARG A 919 2.47 -27.06 14.85
CA ARG A 919 1.56 -27.09 16.02
C ARG A 919 2.21 -26.54 17.31
N GLU A 920 3.54 -26.51 17.38
CA GLU A 920 4.28 -25.89 18.47
C GLU A 920 4.44 -24.38 18.22
N ALA A 921 4.92 -23.98 17.04
CA ALA A 921 5.03 -22.59 16.61
C ALA A 921 3.69 -21.84 16.70
N GLY A 922 2.63 -22.37 16.08
CA GLY A 922 1.29 -21.76 16.14
C GLY A 922 0.70 -21.68 17.54
N TRP A 923 1.12 -22.54 18.48
CA TRP A 923 0.72 -22.39 19.89
C TRP A 923 1.45 -21.25 20.59
N ARG A 924 2.76 -21.07 20.33
CA ARG A 924 3.54 -19.94 20.85
C ARG A 924 3.00 -18.60 20.33
N MET A 925 2.68 -18.54 19.04
CA MET A 925 2.04 -17.39 18.40
C MET A 925 0.68 -17.09 19.04
N PHE A 926 -0.17 -18.09 19.27
CA PHE A 926 -1.46 -17.93 19.95
C PHE A 926 -1.31 -17.39 21.39
N GLU A 927 -0.38 -17.94 22.17
CA GLU A 927 -0.11 -17.48 23.53
C GLU A 927 0.43 -16.04 23.56
N ALA A 928 1.23 -15.63 22.56
CA ALA A 928 1.72 -14.27 22.43
C ALA A 928 0.62 -13.29 21.99
N VAL A 929 -0.10 -13.60 20.91
CA VAL A 929 -1.22 -12.79 20.39
C VAL A 929 -2.25 -12.58 21.48
N ASN A 930 -2.77 -13.63 22.12
CA ASN A 930 -3.78 -13.45 23.18
C ASN A 930 -3.24 -12.67 24.39
N ARG A 931 -1.99 -12.90 24.82
CA ARG A 931 -1.39 -12.17 25.95
C ARG A 931 -1.33 -10.66 25.69
N ALA A 932 -0.94 -10.23 24.50
CA ALA A 932 -0.76 -8.81 24.18
C ALA A 932 -2.07 -8.08 23.83
N THR A 933 -3.06 -8.80 23.29
CA THR A 933 -4.26 -8.20 22.68
C THR A 933 -5.52 -8.28 23.54
N THR A 934 -5.54 -9.02 24.65
CA THR A 934 -6.81 -9.29 25.36
C THR A 934 -7.41 -8.02 25.99
N ALA A 935 -8.65 -7.71 25.63
CA ALA A 935 -9.41 -6.53 26.07
C ALA A 935 -10.51 -6.92 27.08
N GLU A 936 -11.47 -6.05 27.42
CA GLU A 936 -12.61 -6.46 28.26
C GLU A 936 -13.58 -7.34 27.46
N PHE A 937 -14.05 -6.84 26.32
CA PHE A 937 -15.12 -7.48 25.53
C PHE A 937 -14.63 -8.41 24.41
N GLY A 938 -13.31 -8.60 24.28
CA GLY A 938 -12.72 -9.44 23.24
C GLY A 938 -11.20 -9.40 23.24
N ASN A 939 -10.61 -9.23 22.06
CA ASN A 939 -9.21 -8.93 21.84
C ASN A 939 -9.13 -7.72 20.89
N SER A 940 -8.08 -6.90 21.01
CA SER A 940 -7.92 -5.63 20.29
C SER A 940 -6.62 -5.60 19.51
N ALA A 941 -6.62 -4.92 18.36
CA ALA A 941 -5.42 -4.41 17.71
C ALA A 941 -4.53 -3.64 18.72
N ILE A 942 -3.21 -3.68 18.49
CA ILE A 942 -2.18 -3.08 19.36
C ILE A 942 -1.29 -2.09 18.63
N ASP A 943 -0.73 -1.12 19.36
CA ASP A 943 -0.01 0.02 18.81
C ASP A 943 1.44 -0.27 18.38
N ASP A 944 2.20 -1.01 19.20
CA ASP A 944 3.61 -1.30 18.94
C ASP A 944 4.06 -2.65 19.51
N VAL A 945 4.29 -3.63 18.63
CA VAL A 945 4.76 -4.99 18.97
C VAL A 945 6.16 -5.02 19.63
N THR A 946 6.93 -3.94 19.56
CA THR A 946 8.26 -3.82 20.18
C THR A 946 8.20 -3.39 21.65
N LYS A 947 7.01 -2.99 22.16
CA LYS A 947 6.80 -2.73 23.59
C LYS A 947 6.72 -4.05 24.38
N GLN A 948 7.21 -4.04 25.63
CA GLN A 948 6.99 -5.14 26.58
C GLN A 948 5.51 -5.28 26.98
N VAL A 949 4.80 -4.16 27.03
CA VAL A 949 3.35 -4.05 27.22
C VAL A 949 2.86 -3.02 26.20
N PRO A 950 2.17 -3.42 25.12
CA PRO A 950 1.62 -2.48 24.15
C PRO A 950 0.34 -1.82 24.67
N GLU A 951 -0.10 -0.79 23.96
CA GLU A 951 -1.39 -0.15 24.18
C GLU A 951 -2.44 -0.77 23.23
N LEU A 952 -3.69 -0.88 23.70
CA LEU A 952 -4.79 -1.43 22.92
C LEU A 952 -5.46 -0.31 22.10
N ASN A 953 -5.52 -0.46 20.78
CA ASN A 953 -6.07 0.53 19.85
C ASN A 953 -7.62 0.57 19.81
N ASP A 954 -8.30 -0.19 20.68
CA ASP A 954 -9.76 -0.26 20.78
C ASP A 954 -10.47 -0.58 19.44
N SER A 955 -9.95 -1.58 18.72
CA SER A 955 -10.52 -2.09 17.47
C SER A 955 -10.37 -3.61 17.37
N MET A 956 -11.43 -4.31 16.96
CA MET A 956 -11.44 -5.75 16.70
C MET A 956 -12.02 -6.02 15.31
N GLU A 957 -11.14 -6.16 14.32
CA GLU A 957 -11.51 -6.40 12.92
C GLU A 957 -12.22 -7.76 12.74
N SER A 958 -13.10 -7.90 11.75
CA SER A 958 -13.94 -9.10 11.55
C SER A 958 -13.13 -10.38 11.34
N PHE A 959 -11.99 -10.28 10.65
CA PHE A 959 -11.03 -11.38 10.43
C PHE A 959 -10.42 -11.95 11.72
N TRP A 960 -10.50 -11.28 12.86
CA TRP A 960 -10.14 -11.91 14.14
C TRP A 960 -10.97 -13.18 14.40
N LEU A 961 -12.26 -13.15 14.05
CA LEU A 961 -13.18 -14.28 14.16
C LEU A 961 -13.28 -15.09 12.86
N ALA A 962 -13.27 -14.47 11.67
CA ALA A 962 -13.32 -15.24 10.41
C ALA A 962 -12.02 -15.99 10.14
N GLU A 963 -10.86 -15.47 10.51
CA GLU A 963 -9.58 -16.00 10.04
C GLU A 963 -8.63 -16.39 11.17
N THR A 964 -8.21 -15.44 12.00
CA THR A 964 -7.10 -15.66 12.94
C THR A 964 -7.44 -16.73 13.96
N LEU A 965 -8.62 -16.64 14.60
CA LEU A 965 -9.12 -17.70 15.47
C LEU A 965 -9.54 -18.97 14.71
N LYS A 966 -9.96 -18.87 13.44
CA LYS A 966 -10.31 -20.02 12.59
C LYS A 966 -9.07 -20.87 12.29
N TYR A 967 -7.96 -20.27 11.84
CA TYR A 967 -6.70 -20.97 11.58
C TYR A 967 -6.05 -21.51 12.86
N PHE A 968 -6.02 -20.74 13.96
CA PHE A 968 -5.59 -21.28 15.26
C PHE A 968 -6.41 -22.51 15.66
N TYR A 969 -7.74 -22.49 15.49
CA TYR A 969 -8.60 -23.63 15.79
C TYR A 969 -8.37 -24.82 14.84
N LEU A 970 -8.33 -24.58 13.52
CA LEU A 970 -8.14 -25.61 12.48
C LEU A 970 -6.75 -26.26 12.53
N LEU A 971 -5.76 -25.60 13.14
CA LEU A 971 -4.44 -26.16 13.45
C LEU A 971 -4.54 -27.27 14.51
N PHE A 972 -5.42 -27.14 15.51
CA PHE A 972 -5.62 -28.17 16.56
C PHE A 972 -6.89 -29.02 16.39
N ALA A 973 -7.74 -28.72 15.40
CA ALA A 973 -8.87 -29.54 15.00
C ALA A 973 -8.44 -30.93 14.51
N GLU A 974 -9.40 -31.85 14.40
CA GLU A 974 -9.16 -33.16 13.78
C GLU A 974 -8.93 -32.96 12.27
N GLU A 975 -8.06 -33.76 11.67
CA GLU A 975 -7.48 -33.46 10.36
C GLU A 975 -8.43 -33.72 9.16
N ASP A 976 -9.62 -34.26 9.42
CA ASP A 976 -10.76 -34.31 8.50
C ASP A 976 -11.57 -33.00 8.49
N VAL A 977 -11.61 -32.26 9.61
CA VAL A 977 -12.26 -30.95 9.70
C VAL A 977 -11.57 -29.97 8.76
N VAL A 978 -12.30 -29.54 7.73
CA VAL A 978 -11.84 -28.70 6.61
C VAL A 978 -10.57 -29.27 5.97
N SER A 979 -10.63 -30.56 5.58
CA SER A 979 -9.55 -31.21 4.83
C SER A 979 -9.25 -30.50 3.50
N LEU A 980 -7.96 -30.27 3.21
CA LEU A 980 -7.50 -29.66 1.96
C LEU A 980 -7.88 -30.48 0.71
N ASP A 981 -8.21 -31.76 0.87
CA ASP A 981 -8.64 -32.63 -0.25
C ASP A 981 -10.12 -32.41 -0.64
N GLU A 982 -10.95 -31.86 0.26
CA GLU A 982 -12.39 -31.65 0.07
C GLU A 982 -12.79 -30.17 0.01
N TRP A 983 -12.00 -29.29 0.61
CA TRP A 983 -12.29 -27.87 0.80
C TRP A 983 -11.20 -27.00 0.20
N VAL A 984 -11.57 -25.78 -0.19
CA VAL A 984 -10.64 -24.70 -0.55
C VAL A 984 -11.16 -23.42 0.07
N LEU A 985 -10.31 -22.71 0.81
CA LEU A 985 -10.65 -21.48 1.50
C LEU A 985 -10.48 -20.30 0.53
N ASN A 986 -11.29 -19.25 0.65
CA ASN A 986 -11.09 -17.96 -0.03
C ASN A 986 -9.99 -17.13 0.70
N THR A 987 -9.84 -15.82 0.41
CA THR A 987 -8.84 -14.95 1.07
C THR A 987 -9.26 -14.47 2.47
N GLU A 988 -10.51 -14.73 2.87
CA GLU A 988 -11.08 -14.41 4.19
C GLU A 988 -11.35 -15.72 4.98
N ALA A 989 -10.47 -16.70 4.75
CA ALA A 989 -10.52 -18.07 5.28
C ALA A 989 -11.84 -18.85 5.12
N HIS A 990 -12.74 -18.49 4.21
CA HIS A 990 -14.06 -19.12 4.05
C HIS A 990 -14.00 -20.41 3.20
N PRO A 991 -14.27 -21.61 3.76
CA PRO A 991 -14.10 -22.87 3.04
C PRO A 991 -15.28 -23.18 2.10
N PHE A 992 -15.04 -23.11 0.80
CA PHE A 992 -15.94 -23.64 -0.23
C PHE A 992 -15.67 -25.13 -0.48
N ARG A 993 -16.74 -25.90 -0.72
CA ARG A 993 -16.61 -27.34 -0.97
C ARG A 993 -16.24 -27.62 -2.43
N ARG A 994 -15.07 -28.21 -2.66
CA ARG A 994 -14.55 -28.58 -3.97
C ARG A 994 -15.53 -29.49 -4.75
N PRO A 995 -15.55 -29.44 -6.09
CA PRO A 995 -16.34 -30.35 -6.92
C PRO A 995 -15.80 -31.78 -6.85
N THR A 996 -16.70 -32.76 -6.99
CA THR A 996 -16.46 -34.21 -6.82
C THR A 996 -16.88 -35.01 -8.05
#